data_AF-A0A8S1J3Z8-F1
#
_entry.id   AF-A0A8S1J3Z8-F1
#
_cell.length_a   1.000
_cell.length_b   1.000
_cell.length_c   1.000
_cell.angle_alpha   90.00
_cell.angle_beta   90.00
_cell.angle_gamma   90.00
#
_symmetry.space_group_name_H-M   'P 1'
#
loop_
_entity.id
_entity.type
_entity.pdbx_description
1 polymer ?
#
loop_
_entity_poly.entity_id
_entity_poly.type
_entity_poly.pdbx_seq_one_letter_code
_entity_poly.pdbx_strand_id
1 'polypeptide(L)'
;MFLKFLKCSGTPGVDSFFATVSYRYGHSEVMDIIPRIDDEGHEVPAGHLLLYESFFQPTKGLAAGIEPLLRGLAFSQQAAGVPHFPNALQTYLFGAPMHGGTDLFARNIQRGRDHGIPDYNSARQHMGLERKTSFEDITTEIYLQRILEETYGDVDSIDAYIGGLAEDAYLDSNIGELFYVSMLDQYVRIRNGDRFYFENSRNGLFTEEEINTIRATGLRDVILRNTMIKVMPENVYVQDVNQPWPRQTTSEPEAPGETPSSGSPAAPSAVPSKELKEGVYTLEWSKEEIGGEDYLTFDLNVKAEGWVGIGIAKDFSSKMVGADIIVASVSSSGQITLDDYYSNTFSEPQRDASLGGTNDVELLSASRSGGFTNVEFRRKVSTGDQFDRAIKTSGETDIIFAWHSSEGSLRYHGASNRNRAAVNFMAPFSAPPASDPVSSSTGGEILVDVVSGYKLSWRVVSASAGDMIHFTLSMTDSSGSGNGFMALGMEGPDKGFSQADVIVAHSANGQCTVRDYWSQASDDLRLDTFLGGTDDVMDASCAVSGGKIVATFKRAAAPVDPMDRPVASGGFTDSVLAWGSTPVVDFVAEKTSRLQINYYAAVGAAPSSVYKISPSLPGGAEETPAAPDAPAETDAPPADGEEAADGEDEGEEGGSAITGEATLNEDQGFVLSWELMGEEITFTLEMDGEGFMGIGVPGADKNMHQADIILAVADGGSCEVGDYWSETFAQPSLDGDVGGEDSLTATACEIAGGHMKATFTRSLLGTDDSDRDIPSQGFSVIYAFHEAAGGLQYHGTRR
;
A
#
# COMPACT_ATOMS: atom_id res chain seq x y z
N MET A 1 -14.63 50.55 -13.34
CA MET A 1 -13.54 51.45 -13.81
C MET A 1 -12.55 50.74 -14.75
N PHE A 2 -12.48 49.40 -14.75
CA PHE A 2 -11.55 48.56 -15.53
C PHE A 2 -11.73 48.54 -17.07
N LEU A 3 -12.92 48.84 -17.61
CA LEU A 3 -13.17 48.82 -19.06
C LEU A 3 -12.46 49.93 -19.87
N LYS A 4 -11.70 50.83 -19.22
CA LYS A 4 -11.05 51.97 -19.87
C LYS A 4 -9.70 51.67 -20.53
N PHE A 5 -9.13 50.47 -20.37
CA PHE A 5 -7.81 50.12 -20.91
C PHE A 5 -7.80 49.18 -22.12
N LEU A 6 -8.94 48.60 -22.51
CA LEU A 6 -9.05 47.83 -23.75
C LEU A 6 -9.04 48.77 -24.97
N LYS A 7 -7.85 49.22 -25.36
CA LYS A 7 -7.64 49.92 -26.63
C LYS A 7 -8.09 48.98 -27.75
N CYS A 8 -9.09 49.41 -28.53
CA CYS A 8 -9.47 48.81 -29.82
C CYS A 8 -8.35 48.86 -30.90
N SER A 9 -7.09 49.06 -30.52
CA SER A 9 -5.93 49.19 -31.42
C SER A 9 -4.94 48.03 -31.28
N GLY A 10 -5.29 46.95 -30.57
CA GLY A 10 -4.41 45.79 -30.39
C GLY A 10 -4.35 44.89 -31.62
N THR A 11 -3.18 44.32 -31.91
CA THR A 11 -3.02 43.25 -32.89
C THR A 11 -3.77 41.99 -32.44
N PRO A 12 -4.43 41.25 -33.34
CA PRO A 12 -5.13 40.00 -33.00
C PRO A 12 -4.16 38.83 -32.73
N GLY A 13 -2.85 39.07 -32.73
CA GLY A 13 -1.84 38.07 -32.39
C GLY A 13 -2.06 37.48 -31.01
N VAL A 14 -1.76 36.20 -30.86
CA VAL A 14 -1.79 35.53 -29.56
C VAL A 14 -0.63 36.03 -28.72
N ASP A 15 -0.94 36.51 -27.53
CA ASP A 15 0.05 36.97 -26.56
C ASP A 15 0.81 35.79 -25.93
N SER A 16 2.10 36.01 -25.64
CA SER A 16 2.96 34.95 -25.10
C SER A 16 2.53 34.52 -23.69
N PHE A 17 2.12 35.47 -22.84
CA PHE A 17 1.61 35.17 -21.51
C PHE A 17 0.30 34.39 -21.60
N PHE A 18 -0.60 34.77 -22.52
CA PHE A 18 -1.84 34.02 -22.75
C PHE A 18 -1.58 32.55 -23.12
N ALA A 19 -0.75 32.30 -24.14
CA ALA A 19 -0.52 30.95 -24.66
C ALA A 19 0.34 30.07 -23.75
N THR A 20 1.25 30.68 -22.99
CA THR A 20 2.21 29.96 -22.16
C THR A 20 1.72 29.77 -20.73
N VAL A 21 0.86 30.68 -20.24
CA VAL A 21 0.46 30.76 -18.84
C VAL A 21 -1.04 30.60 -18.69
N SER A 22 -1.83 31.65 -18.98
CA SER A 22 -3.23 31.69 -18.54
C SER A 22 -4.07 30.62 -19.23
N TYR A 23 -3.91 30.39 -20.53
CA TYR A 23 -4.73 29.41 -21.26
C TYR A 23 -4.33 27.94 -20.99
N ARG A 24 -3.35 27.71 -20.12
CA ARG A 24 -2.95 26.39 -19.62
C ARG A 24 -3.60 26.03 -18.27
N TYR A 25 -4.43 26.92 -17.73
CA TYR A 25 -5.24 26.61 -16.55
C TYR A 25 -6.09 25.34 -16.76
N GLY A 26 -6.54 25.09 -17.99
CA GLY A 26 -7.33 23.90 -18.31
C GLY A 26 -6.64 22.58 -17.99
N HIS A 27 -5.30 22.54 -17.85
CA HIS A 27 -4.60 21.33 -17.38
C HIS A 27 -5.00 20.93 -15.96
N SER A 28 -5.37 21.89 -15.10
CA SER A 28 -5.87 21.59 -13.76
C SER A 28 -7.35 21.21 -13.74
N GLU A 29 -8.08 21.37 -14.85
CA GLU A 29 -9.49 20.97 -14.94
C GLU A 29 -9.66 19.53 -15.43
N VAL A 30 -8.59 18.92 -15.94
CA VAL A 30 -8.61 17.56 -16.51
C VAL A 30 -8.73 16.51 -15.40
N MET A 31 -9.51 15.46 -15.64
CA MET A 31 -9.67 14.29 -14.78
C MET A 31 -8.83 13.10 -15.30
N ASP A 32 -8.38 12.19 -14.44
CA ASP A 32 -7.67 10.97 -14.90
C ASP A 32 -8.59 9.95 -15.58
N ILE A 33 -9.92 10.13 -15.47
CA ILE A 33 -10.92 9.25 -16.08
C ILE A 33 -11.75 10.04 -17.07
N ILE A 34 -11.87 9.53 -18.30
CA ILE A 34 -12.79 10.02 -19.31
C ILE A 34 -14.04 9.12 -19.29
N PRO A 35 -15.19 9.62 -18.81
CA PRO A 35 -16.40 8.82 -18.68
C PRO A 35 -16.97 8.44 -20.05
N ARG A 36 -17.48 7.21 -20.14
CA ARG A 36 -18.24 6.70 -21.29
C ARG A 36 -19.57 6.19 -20.79
N ILE A 37 -20.65 6.88 -21.18
CA ILE A 37 -21.99 6.68 -20.63
C ILE A 37 -22.98 6.28 -21.73
N ASP A 38 -23.82 5.27 -21.52
CA ASP A 38 -24.88 4.84 -22.44
C ASP A 38 -26.09 5.80 -22.46
N ASP A 39 -27.18 5.43 -23.14
CA ASP A 39 -28.38 6.26 -23.25
C ASP A 39 -29.21 6.29 -21.95
N GLU A 40 -28.97 5.33 -21.06
CA GLU A 40 -29.66 5.15 -19.78
C GLU A 40 -28.92 5.81 -18.62
N GLY A 41 -27.70 6.31 -18.86
CA GLY A 41 -26.90 7.01 -17.86
C GLY A 41 -25.93 6.10 -17.11
N HIS A 42 -25.73 4.87 -17.61
CA HIS A 42 -24.80 3.90 -17.03
C HIS A 42 -23.47 3.88 -17.78
N GLU A 43 -22.43 3.37 -17.11
CA GLU A 43 -21.15 3.09 -17.76
C GLU A 43 -21.34 2.03 -18.85
N VAL A 44 -20.81 2.29 -20.05
CA VAL A 44 -20.88 1.33 -21.16
C VAL A 44 -20.11 0.04 -20.82
N PRO A 45 -20.44 -1.12 -21.43
CA PRO A 45 -19.72 -2.38 -21.18
C PRO A 45 -18.21 -2.31 -21.45
N ALA A 46 -17.77 -1.41 -22.34
CA ALA A 46 -16.35 -1.18 -22.59
C ALA A 46 -15.62 -0.46 -21.44
N GLY A 47 -16.35 -0.01 -20.41
CA GLY A 47 -15.87 0.73 -19.25
C GLY A 47 -15.68 2.22 -19.49
N HIS A 48 -15.19 2.97 -18.52
CA HIS A 48 -14.58 4.29 -18.71
C HIS A 48 -13.19 4.18 -19.36
N LEU A 49 -12.59 5.31 -19.73
CA LEU A 49 -11.20 5.34 -20.21
C LEU A 49 -10.31 5.97 -19.15
N LEU A 50 -9.15 5.37 -18.92
CA LEU A 50 -8.07 5.99 -18.17
C LEU A 50 -7.32 6.95 -19.11
N LEU A 51 -7.15 8.19 -18.69
CA LEU A 51 -6.56 9.25 -19.50
C LEU A 51 -5.12 8.91 -19.91
N TYR A 52 -4.30 8.42 -18.97
CA TYR A 52 -2.90 8.07 -19.24
C TYR A 52 -2.74 7.00 -20.33
N GLU A 53 -3.71 6.09 -20.45
CA GLU A 53 -3.71 5.04 -21.48
C GLU A 53 -4.42 5.46 -22.77
N SER A 54 -4.93 6.68 -22.85
CA SER A 54 -5.77 7.16 -23.96
C SER A 54 -5.07 8.18 -24.85
N PHE A 55 -3.89 8.66 -24.46
CA PHE A 55 -3.10 9.59 -25.28
C PHE A 55 -2.76 8.97 -26.63
N PHE A 56 -3.17 9.65 -27.71
CA PHE A 56 -2.96 9.22 -29.09
C PHE A 56 -3.50 7.80 -29.41
N GLN A 57 -4.55 7.34 -28.71
CA GLN A 57 -5.18 6.03 -28.91
C GLN A 57 -6.59 6.15 -29.52
N PRO A 58 -6.74 6.52 -30.81
CA PRO A 58 -8.05 6.72 -31.43
C PRO A 58 -8.91 5.46 -31.46
N THR A 59 -8.30 4.30 -31.68
CA THR A 59 -9.00 3.00 -31.68
C THR A 59 -9.59 2.69 -30.32
N LYS A 60 -8.86 2.98 -29.23
CA LYS A 60 -9.32 2.76 -27.86
C LYS A 60 -10.41 3.76 -27.48
N GLY A 61 -10.20 5.03 -27.79
CA GLY A 61 -11.15 6.11 -27.55
C GLY A 61 -12.51 5.82 -28.19
N LEU A 62 -12.50 5.46 -29.47
CA LEU A 62 -13.70 5.24 -30.27
C LEU A 62 -14.22 3.80 -30.25
N ALA A 63 -13.67 2.91 -29.42
CA ALA A 63 -14.07 1.50 -29.35
C ALA A 63 -15.57 1.31 -29.05
N ALA A 64 -16.18 2.26 -28.33
CA ALA A 64 -17.61 2.27 -28.01
C ALA A 64 -18.42 3.27 -28.85
N GLY A 65 -17.83 3.86 -29.90
CA GLY A 65 -18.39 5.01 -30.61
C GLY A 65 -18.12 6.35 -29.93
N ILE A 66 -18.55 7.44 -30.56
CA ILE A 66 -18.33 8.80 -30.05
C ILE A 66 -19.43 9.23 -29.06
N GLU A 67 -20.63 8.65 -29.20
CA GLU A 67 -21.79 9.03 -28.41
C GLU A 67 -21.58 8.83 -26.90
N PRO A 68 -21.00 7.70 -26.43
CA PRO A 68 -20.77 7.55 -25.00
C PRO A 68 -19.78 8.54 -24.41
N LEU A 69 -18.79 8.96 -25.20
CA LEU A 69 -17.82 9.99 -24.80
C LEU A 69 -18.51 11.35 -24.68
N LEU A 70 -19.31 11.74 -25.69
CA LEU A 70 -20.01 13.03 -25.68
C LEU A 70 -21.03 13.13 -24.54
N ARG A 71 -21.73 12.04 -24.22
CA ARG A 71 -22.58 11.96 -23.02
C ARG A 71 -21.73 12.09 -21.76
N GLY A 72 -20.64 11.32 -21.67
CA GLY A 72 -19.70 11.37 -20.55
C GLY A 72 -19.20 12.78 -20.25
N LEU A 73 -18.74 13.50 -21.28
CA LEU A 73 -18.24 14.87 -21.18
C LEU A 73 -19.32 15.88 -20.76
N ALA A 74 -20.55 15.72 -21.23
CA ALA A 74 -21.62 16.67 -20.92
C ALA A 74 -22.28 16.44 -19.56
N PHE A 75 -22.23 15.22 -19.03
CA PHE A 75 -22.91 14.85 -17.78
C PHE A 75 -21.96 14.64 -16.59
N SER A 76 -20.65 14.77 -16.79
CA SER A 76 -19.65 14.63 -15.73
C SER A 76 -19.05 15.97 -15.36
N GLN A 77 -18.68 16.12 -14.09
CA GLN A 77 -17.97 17.31 -13.62
C GLN A 77 -16.49 17.22 -14.00
N GLN A 78 -15.91 18.36 -14.38
CA GLN A 78 -14.47 18.56 -14.38
C GLN A 78 -13.93 18.59 -12.95
N ALA A 79 -12.60 18.62 -12.79
CA ALA A 79 -11.98 18.77 -11.47
C ALA A 79 -12.44 20.06 -10.76
N ALA A 80 -12.63 20.00 -9.44
CA ALA A 80 -12.99 21.15 -8.63
C ALA A 80 -11.82 22.14 -8.51
N GLY A 81 -12.13 23.44 -8.43
CA GLY A 81 -11.20 24.58 -8.53
C GLY A 81 -10.27 24.80 -7.33
N VAL A 82 -9.37 23.85 -7.10
CA VAL A 82 -8.08 23.99 -6.39
C VAL A 82 -7.01 23.57 -7.43
N PRO A 83 -5.72 23.95 -7.35
CA PRO A 83 -4.73 23.43 -8.29
C PRO A 83 -4.70 21.91 -8.27
N HIS A 84 -5.40 21.31 -9.22
CA HIS A 84 -5.55 19.87 -9.36
C HIS A 84 -4.52 19.41 -10.39
N PHE A 85 -3.75 18.41 -10.00
CA PHE A 85 -2.66 17.87 -10.79
C PHE A 85 -2.95 16.39 -11.06
N PRO A 86 -3.75 16.06 -12.10
CA PRO A 86 -4.06 14.67 -12.39
C PRO A 86 -2.78 13.89 -12.67
N ASN A 87 -2.63 12.72 -12.06
CA ASN A 87 -1.45 11.86 -12.22
C ASN A 87 -1.19 11.57 -13.71
N ALA A 88 -2.23 11.43 -14.52
CA ALA A 88 -2.13 11.23 -15.96
C ALA A 88 -1.38 12.36 -16.70
N LEU A 89 -1.38 13.59 -16.17
CA LEU A 89 -0.67 14.73 -16.73
C LEU A 89 0.60 15.09 -15.96
N GLN A 90 0.65 14.85 -14.64
CA GLN A 90 1.82 15.15 -13.82
C GLN A 90 2.92 14.09 -13.92
N THR A 91 2.55 12.81 -14.02
CA THR A 91 3.52 11.70 -13.97
C THR A 91 3.57 10.93 -15.29
N TYR A 92 2.43 10.83 -15.98
CA TYR A 92 2.26 9.90 -17.10
C TYR A 92 2.00 10.57 -18.46
N LEU A 93 2.32 11.86 -18.65
CA LEU A 93 2.01 12.55 -19.91
C LEU A 93 2.74 11.88 -21.08
N PHE A 94 1.95 11.23 -21.95
CA PHE A 94 2.41 10.50 -23.15
C PHE A 94 3.18 9.19 -22.91
N GLY A 95 3.07 8.60 -21.73
CA GLY A 95 3.63 7.28 -21.42
C GLY A 95 3.98 7.11 -19.95
N ALA A 96 4.55 5.96 -19.59
CA ALA A 96 5.15 5.78 -18.26
C ALA A 96 6.43 6.63 -18.13
N PRO A 97 6.79 7.12 -16.92
CA PRO A 97 8.05 7.80 -16.68
C PRO A 97 9.23 7.06 -17.34
N MET A 98 10.12 7.81 -18.00
CA MET A 98 11.26 7.30 -18.80
C MET A 98 10.95 6.44 -20.04
N HIS A 99 9.67 6.12 -20.30
CA HIS A 99 9.20 5.51 -21.56
C HIS A 99 8.31 6.47 -22.36
N GLY A 100 8.63 7.77 -22.30
CA GLY A 100 7.88 8.85 -22.97
C GLY A 100 6.94 9.64 -22.05
N GLY A 101 6.74 9.19 -20.80
CA GLY A 101 6.02 9.92 -19.75
C GLY A 101 6.78 11.17 -19.29
N THR A 102 6.10 12.31 -19.27
CA THR A 102 6.65 13.60 -18.82
C THR A 102 5.71 14.27 -17.83
N ASP A 103 6.21 15.25 -17.08
CA ASP A 103 5.36 16.09 -16.23
C ASP A 103 4.88 17.32 -17.01
N LEU A 104 3.58 17.40 -17.28
CA LEU A 104 2.98 18.54 -17.99
C LEU A 104 3.12 19.85 -17.22
N PHE A 105 3.01 19.82 -15.89
CA PHE A 105 3.05 20.99 -15.03
C PHE A 105 4.48 21.50 -14.88
N ALA A 106 5.45 20.61 -14.66
CA ALA A 106 6.87 20.98 -14.73
C ALA A 106 7.23 21.51 -16.13
N ARG A 107 6.70 20.92 -17.21
CA ARG A 107 6.87 21.45 -18.57
C ARG A 107 6.23 22.82 -18.76
N ASN A 108 5.12 23.14 -18.08
CA ASN A 108 4.49 24.47 -18.13
C ASN A 108 5.37 25.50 -17.43
N ILE A 109 5.91 25.18 -16.25
CA ILE A 109 6.86 26.02 -15.51
C ILE A 109 8.11 26.27 -16.36
N GLN A 110 8.76 25.21 -16.83
CA GLN A 110 9.95 25.33 -17.67
C GLN A 110 9.68 26.07 -18.97
N ARG A 111 8.50 25.91 -19.59
CA ARG A 111 8.11 26.69 -20.78
C ARG A 111 7.94 28.17 -20.46
N GLY A 112 7.39 28.52 -19.30
CA GLY A 112 7.31 29.90 -18.85
C GLY A 112 8.69 30.54 -18.75
N ARG A 113 9.63 29.83 -18.10
CA ARG A 113 11.02 30.27 -17.94
C ARG A 113 11.75 30.38 -19.29
N ASP A 114 11.62 29.38 -20.16
CA ASP A 114 12.15 29.37 -21.53
C ASP A 114 11.65 30.57 -22.35
N HIS A 115 10.36 30.89 -22.26
CA HIS A 115 9.75 32.01 -22.96
C HIS A 115 10.03 33.38 -22.32
N GLY A 116 10.78 33.44 -21.22
CA GLY A 116 11.06 34.68 -20.48
C GLY A 116 9.80 35.34 -19.93
N ILE A 117 8.82 34.53 -19.52
CA ILE A 117 7.60 35.02 -18.87
C ILE A 117 7.98 35.71 -17.55
N PRO A 118 7.46 36.91 -17.25
CA PRO A 118 7.70 37.58 -15.98
C PRO A 118 7.22 36.75 -14.79
N ASP A 119 7.82 36.98 -13.62
CA ASP A 119 7.31 36.45 -12.36
C ASP A 119 5.85 36.90 -12.09
N TYR A 120 5.20 36.21 -11.16
CA TYR A 120 3.81 36.42 -10.81
C TYR A 120 3.47 37.89 -10.52
N ASN A 121 4.23 38.56 -9.67
CA ASN A 121 3.92 39.93 -9.25
C ASN A 121 4.27 40.98 -10.32
N SER A 122 5.33 40.76 -11.09
CA SER A 122 5.65 41.54 -12.29
C SER A 122 4.57 41.42 -13.36
N ALA A 123 4.03 40.22 -13.57
CA ALA A 123 2.90 39.99 -14.47
C ALA A 123 1.63 40.69 -13.98
N ARG A 124 1.31 40.61 -12.67
CA ARG A 124 0.19 41.35 -12.06
C ARG A 124 0.32 42.85 -12.31
N GLN A 125 1.48 43.43 -12.04
CA GLN A 125 1.70 44.86 -12.28
C GLN A 125 1.59 45.24 -13.76
N HIS A 126 2.13 44.43 -14.67
CA HIS A 126 2.00 44.67 -16.10
C HIS A 126 0.54 44.72 -16.55
N MET A 127 -0.30 43.85 -15.97
CA MET A 127 -1.74 43.79 -16.19
C MET A 127 -2.52 44.87 -15.43
N GLY A 128 -1.84 45.76 -14.69
CA GLY A 128 -2.45 46.84 -13.91
C GLY A 128 -3.12 46.37 -12.61
N LEU A 129 -2.76 45.17 -12.13
CA LEU A 129 -3.22 44.60 -10.88
C LEU A 129 -2.27 44.97 -9.73
N GLU A 130 -2.80 44.99 -8.51
CA GLU A 130 -1.99 45.19 -7.31
C GLU A 130 -1.08 43.97 -7.07
N ARG A 131 0.15 44.23 -6.63
CA ARG A 131 1.06 43.18 -6.16
C ARG A 131 0.48 42.51 -4.92
N LYS A 132 0.72 41.21 -4.79
CA LYS A 132 0.48 40.45 -3.56
C LYS A 132 1.69 40.60 -2.64
N THR A 133 1.46 40.78 -1.34
CA THR A 133 2.54 41.03 -0.37
C THR A 133 2.79 39.86 0.56
N SER A 134 1.88 38.91 0.63
CA SER A 134 2.03 37.65 1.34
C SER A 134 1.31 36.51 0.62
N PHE A 135 1.56 35.27 1.03
CA PHE A 135 0.91 34.08 0.43
C PHE A 135 -0.59 34.05 0.72
N GLU A 136 -1.02 34.58 1.87
CA GLU A 136 -2.44 34.73 2.23
C GLU A 136 -3.18 35.73 1.32
N ASP A 137 -2.47 36.68 0.71
CA ASP A 137 -3.08 37.58 -0.27
C ASP A 137 -3.41 36.85 -1.59
N ILE A 138 -2.76 35.71 -1.87
CA ILE A 138 -2.95 34.92 -3.10
C ILE A 138 -4.19 34.03 -2.98
N THR A 139 -4.30 33.29 -1.87
CA THR A 139 -5.34 32.29 -1.66
C THR A 139 -5.80 32.22 -0.22
N THR A 140 -7.06 31.86 0.00
CA THR A 140 -7.61 31.53 1.32
C THR A 140 -7.23 30.14 1.81
N GLU A 141 -6.66 29.28 0.95
CA GLU A 141 -6.35 27.90 1.29
C GLU A 141 -5.01 27.75 2.02
N ILE A 142 -5.06 27.44 3.31
CA ILE A 142 -3.90 27.45 4.22
C ILE A 142 -2.82 26.47 3.78
N TYR A 143 -3.21 25.30 3.28
CA TYR A 143 -2.26 24.30 2.80
C TYR A 143 -1.47 24.81 1.59
N LEU A 144 -2.14 25.49 0.66
CA LEU A 144 -1.50 26.04 -0.54
C LEU A 144 -0.57 27.21 -0.21
N GLN A 145 -0.93 28.04 0.77
CA GLN A 145 -0.05 29.11 1.27
C GLN A 145 1.29 28.54 1.75
N ARG A 146 1.27 27.48 2.57
CA ARG A 146 2.46 26.82 3.11
C ARG A 146 3.34 26.23 2.02
N ILE A 147 2.76 25.50 1.07
CA ILE A 147 3.53 24.92 -0.04
C ILE A 147 4.20 26.02 -0.86
N LEU A 148 3.48 27.11 -1.16
CA LEU A 148 4.05 28.21 -1.92
C LEU A 148 5.21 28.89 -1.15
N GLU A 149 5.06 29.06 0.16
CA GLU A 149 6.11 29.62 1.02
C GLU A 149 7.34 28.70 1.07
N GLU A 150 7.15 27.41 1.30
CA GLU A 150 8.24 26.42 1.33
C GLU A 150 8.96 26.32 -0.03
N THR A 151 8.21 26.43 -1.14
CA THR A 151 8.76 26.26 -2.49
C THR A 151 9.47 27.51 -3.01
N TYR A 152 8.90 28.70 -2.79
CA TYR A 152 9.38 29.95 -3.41
C TYR A 152 10.04 30.91 -2.42
N GLY A 153 9.78 30.78 -1.12
CA GLY A 153 10.26 31.67 -0.06
C GLY A 153 9.68 33.08 -0.07
N ASP A 154 9.56 33.69 -1.25
CA ASP A 154 9.06 35.04 -1.47
C ASP A 154 8.02 35.07 -2.59
N VAL A 155 6.95 35.85 -2.41
CA VAL A 155 5.85 36.00 -3.37
C VAL A 155 6.32 36.53 -4.73
N ASP A 156 7.39 37.32 -4.76
CA ASP A 156 8.00 37.86 -5.99
C ASP A 156 8.80 36.82 -6.77
N SER A 157 9.07 35.64 -6.18
CA SER A 157 9.79 34.55 -6.84
C SER A 157 8.87 33.56 -7.56
N ILE A 158 7.55 33.69 -7.39
CA ILE A 158 6.56 32.73 -7.91
C ILE A 158 6.50 32.78 -9.45
N ASP A 159 6.61 31.62 -10.10
CA ASP A 159 6.32 31.50 -11.53
C ASP A 159 4.84 31.88 -11.81
N ALA A 160 4.60 32.76 -12.78
CA ALA A 160 3.24 33.29 -13.03
C ALA A 160 2.16 32.24 -13.33
N TYR A 161 2.56 31.05 -13.83
CA TYR A 161 1.65 29.92 -14.03
C TYR A 161 1.14 29.37 -12.70
N ILE A 162 2.03 29.18 -11.73
CA ILE A 162 1.67 28.67 -10.41
C ILE A 162 0.93 29.73 -9.61
N GLY A 163 1.41 30.98 -9.61
CA GLY A 163 0.73 32.07 -8.91
C GLY A 163 -0.69 32.32 -9.42
N GLY A 164 -0.90 32.29 -10.74
CA GLY A 164 -2.24 32.49 -11.31
C GLY A 164 -3.19 31.30 -11.13
N LEU A 165 -2.67 30.07 -11.02
CA LEU A 165 -3.46 28.89 -10.64
C LEU A 165 -3.84 28.91 -9.15
N ALA A 166 -2.96 29.45 -8.30
CA ALA A 166 -3.17 29.50 -6.87
C ALA A 166 -4.17 30.57 -6.43
N GLU A 167 -4.42 31.59 -7.26
CA GLU A 167 -5.38 32.63 -6.93
C GLU A 167 -6.80 32.07 -6.72
N ASP A 168 -7.47 32.55 -5.66
CA ASP A 168 -8.88 32.26 -5.44
C ASP A 168 -9.74 32.72 -6.62
N ALA A 169 -10.84 31.98 -6.86
CA ALA A 169 -11.78 32.24 -7.93
C ALA A 169 -12.26 33.70 -7.93
N TYR A 170 -12.09 34.38 -9.06
CA TYR A 170 -12.48 35.77 -9.22
C TYR A 170 -13.89 35.88 -9.82
N LEU A 171 -14.79 36.59 -9.13
CA LEU A 171 -16.22 36.73 -9.50
C LEU A 171 -16.92 35.36 -9.60
N ASP A 172 -17.81 35.19 -10.57
CA ASP A 172 -18.47 33.91 -10.88
C ASP A 172 -17.66 33.07 -11.87
N SER A 173 -16.33 33.20 -11.88
CA SER A 173 -15.43 32.41 -12.72
C SER A 173 -14.76 31.29 -11.93
N ASN A 174 -14.07 30.39 -12.62
CA ASN A 174 -13.30 29.30 -12.04
C ASN A 174 -11.78 29.53 -12.11
N ILE A 175 -11.35 30.78 -12.29
CA ILE A 175 -9.95 31.20 -12.40
C ILE A 175 -9.68 32.44 -11.55
N GLY A 176 -8.41 32.64 -11.19
CA GLY A 176 -7.94 33.84 -10.51
C GLY A 176 -8.03 35.12 -11.35
N GLU A 177 -7.91 36.26 -10.68
CA GLU A 177 -7.96 37.62 -11.26
C GLU A 177 -6.90 37.81 -12.36
N LEU A 178 -5.67 37.33 -12.16
CA LEU A 178 -4.57 37.46 -13.13
C LEU A 178 -4.91 36.74 -14.44
N PHE A 179 -5.38 35.49 -14.35
CA PHE A 179 -5.78 34.72 -15.52
C PHE A 179 -7.02 35.32 -16.18
N TYR A 180 -7.99 35.78 -15.39
CA TYR A 180 -9.19 36.44 -15.88
C TYR A 180 -8.85 37.65 -16.76
N VAL A 181 -7.98 38.55 -16.27
CA VAL A 181 -7.60 39.76 -17.03
C VAL A 181 -6.82 39.41 -18.29
N SER A 182 -5.86 38.48 -18.21
CA SER A 182 -5.09 38.00 -19.38
C SER A 182 -6.00 37.42 -20.47
N MET A 183 -6.91 36.52 -20.10
CA MET A 183 -7.83 35.90 -21.04
C MET A 183 -8.82 36.91 -21.63
N LEU A 184 -9.37 37.80 -20.81
CA LEU A 184 -10.29 38.84 -21.27
C LEU A 184 -9.62 39.74 -22.32
N ASP A 185 -8.38 40.17 -22.08
CA ASP A 185 -7.62 40.96 -23.06
C ASP A 185 -7.45 40.20 -24.38
N GLN A 186 -6.97 38.95 -24.32
CA GLN A 186 -6.75 38.14 -25.52
C GLN A 186 -8.06 37.90 -26.30
N TYR A 187 -9.13 37.48 -25.63
CA TYR A 187 -10.42 37.20 -26.27
C TYR A 187 -11.03 38.45 -26.91
N VAL A 188 -10.93 39.61 -26.26
CA VAL A 188 -11.40 40.87 -26.84
C VAL A 188 -10.58 41.28 -28.05
N ARG A 189 -9.24 41.12 -28.02
CA ARG A 189 -8.38 41.43 -29.16
C ARG A 189 -8.65 40.55 -30.37
N ILE A 190 -8.77 39.23 -30.20
CA ILE A 190 -9.05 38.33 -31.34
C ILE A 190 -10.45 38.55 -31.90
N ARG A 191 -11.45 38.79 -31.05
CA ARG A 191 -12.82 39.10 -31.49
C ARG A 191 -12.88 40.41 -32.29
N ASN A 192 -12.35 41.48 -31.72
CA ASN A 192 -12.44 42.82 -32.32
C ASN A 192 -11.48 43.00 -33.51
N GLY A 193 -10.35 42.28 -33.51
CA GLY A 193 -9.33 42.34 -34.56
C GLY A 193 -9.58 41.40 -35.74
N ASP A 194 -10.50 40.44 -35.61
CA ASP A 194 -10.86 39.55 -36.70
C ASP A 194 -11.87 40.19 -37.67
N ARG A 195 -11.40 40.48 -38.88
CA ARG A 195 -12.25 40.98 -39.98
C ARG A 195 -13.38 40.01 -40.32
N PHE A 196 -13.17 38.71 -40.10
CA PHE A 196 -14.10 37.63 -40.39
C PHE A 196 -14.94 37.20 -39.19
N TYR A 197 -14.86 37.91 -38.06
CA TYR A 197 -15.72 37.64 -36.92
C TYR A 197 -17.19 37.62 -37.36
N PHE A 198 -17.94 36.58 -36.97
CA PHE A 198 -19.24 36.29 -37.57
C PHE A 198 -20.28 37.40 -37.35
N GLU A 199 -20.16 38.19 -36.28
CA GLU A 199 -21.04 39.34 -36.01
C GLU A 199 -20.61 40.63 -36.70
N ASN A 200 -19.49 40.63 -37.42
CA ASN A 200 -19.00 41.81 -38.12
C ASN A 200 -19.81 42.07 -39.40
N SER A 201 -20.93 42.77 -39.25
CA SER A 201 -21.81 43.14 -40.37
C SER A 201 -21.14 43.95 -41.49
N ARG A 202 -19.95 44.52 -41.27
CA ARG A 202 -19.21 45.28 -42.29
C ARG A 202 -18.52 44.39 -43.33
N ASN A 203 -18.30 43.11 -43.02
CA ASN A 203 -17.64 42.19 -43.96
C ASN A 203 -18.60 41.61 -45.01
N GLY A 204 -19.91 41.73 -44.80
CA GLY A 204 -20.94 41.24 -45.71
C GLY A 204 -21.02 39.72 -45.85
N LEU A 205 -20.44 38.95 -44.92
CA LEU A 205 -20.43 37.48 -44.97
C LEU A 205 -21.76 36.86 -44.53
N PHE A 206 -22.40 37.45 -43.51
CA PHE A 206 -23.67 36.98 -42.98
C PHE A 206 -24.69 38.11 -42.93
N THR A 207 -25.94 37.76 -43.18
CA THR A 207 -27.12 38.60 -42.92
C THR A 207 -27.43 38.65 -41.42
N GLU A 208 -28.24 39.62 -41.00
CA GLU A 208 -28.68 39.73 -39.60
C GLU A 208 -29.46 38.50 -39.13
N GLU A 209 -30.25 37.89 -40.02
CA GLU A 209 -30.99 36.66 -39.75
C GLU A 209 -30.05 35.45 -39.53
N GLU A 210 -29.00 35.33 -40.35
CA GLU A 210 -27.99 34.28 -40.19
C GLU A 210 -27.16 34.48 -38.91
N ILE A 211 -26.80 35.73 -38.57
CA ILE A 211 -26.13 36.04 -37.30
C ILE A 211 -26.99 35.62 -36.10
N ASN A 212 -28.28 35.94 -36.12
CA ASN A 212 -29.21 35.54 -35.07
C ASN A 212 -29.37 34.01 -34.99
N THR A 213 -29.36 33.32 -36.15
CA THR A 213 -29.39 31.85 -36.21
C THR A 213 -28.13 31.22 -35.61
N ILE A 214 -26.95 31.78 -35.90
CA ILE A 214 -25.66 31.32 -35.34
C ILE A 214 -25.63 31.57 -33.82
N ARG A 215 -26.06 32.75 -33.36
CA ARG A 215 -26.15 33.07 -31.92
C ARG A 215 -27.08 32.12 -31.16
N ALA A 216 -28.14 31.67 -31.80
CA ALA A 216 -29.10 30.73 -31.21
C ALA A 216 -28.62 29.27 -31.24
N THR A 217 -27.47 28.96 -31.85
CA THR A 217 -26.91 27.60 -31.89
C THR A 217 -25.92 27.39 -30.74
N GLY A 218 -26.22 26.43 -29.85
CA GLY A 218 -25.29 25.95 -28.83
C GLY A 218 -24.53 24.68 -29.23
N LEU A 219 -23.50 24.30 -28.47
CA LEU A 219 -22.76 23.05 -28.68
C LEU A 219 -23.67 21.82 -28.55
N ARG A 220 -24.66 21.87 -27.64
CA ARG A 220 -25.74 20.89 -27.53
C ARG A 220 -26.41 20.61 -28.88
N ASP A 221 -26.83 21.66 -29.58
CA ASP A 221 -27.57 21.53 -30.84
C ASP A 221 -26.69 20.95 -31.95
N VAL A 222 -25.39 21.24 -31.92
CA VAL A 222 -24.42 20.65 -32.85
C VAL A 222 -24.28 19.16 -32.58
N ILE A 223 -24.15 18.74 -31.32
CA ILE A 223 -24.08 17.32 -30.94
C ILE A 223 -25.35 16.58 -31.38
N LEU A 224 -26.53 17.10 -31.07
CA LEU A 224 -27.81 16.47 -31.43
C LEU A 224 -28.04 16.38 -32.95
N ARG A 225 -27.52 17.33 -33.72
CA ARG A 225 -27.62 17.31 -35.20
C ARG A 225 -26.71 16.27 -35.87
N ASN A 226 -25.63 15.86 -35.21
CA ASN A 226 -24.56 15.05 -35.81
C ASN A 226 -24.37 13.68 -35.16
N THR A 227 -25.20 13.32 -34.18
CA THR A 227 -25.10 12.06 -33.45
C THR A 227 -26.46 11.41 -33.25
N MET A 228 -26.47 10.17 -32.77
CA MET A 228 -27.71 9.48 -32.41
C MET A 228 -28.25 9.87 -31.03
N ILE A 229 -27.51 10.68 -30.26
CA ILE A 229 -27.88 11.13 -28.91
C ILE A 229 -29.22 11.86 -28.95
N LYS A 230 -30.11 11.52 -28.03
CA LYS A 230 -31.45 12.13 -27.93
C LYS A 230 -31.56 13.13 -26.79
N VAL A 231 -30.76 12.95 -25.73
CA VAL A 231 -30.81 13.81 -24.56
C VAL A 231 -29.43 14.32 -24.20
N MET A 232 -29.36 15.64 -24.00
CA MET A 232 -28.18 16.39 -23.56
C MET A 232 -28.66 17.53 -22.66
N PRO A 233 -27.86 17.96 -21.67
CA PRO A 233 -28.17 19.14 -20.86
C PRO A 233 -28.37 20.37 -21.74
N GLU A 234 -29.22 21.30 -21.31
CA GLU A 234 -29.45 22.56 -22.04
C GLU A 234 -28.15 23.34 -22.22
N ASN A 235 -27.35 23.42 -21.15
CA ASN A 235 -25.99 23.92 -21.18
C ASN A 235 -25.01 22.78 -20.90
N VAL A 236 -24.25 22.37 -21.92
CA VAL A 236 -23.28 21.27 -21.80
C VAL A 236 -22.01 21.64 -21.04
N TYR A 237 -21.85 22.90 -20.63
CA TYR A 237 -20.70 23.37 -19.85
C TYR A 237 -21.01 23.52 -18.36
N VAL A 238 -22.29 23.44 -17.96
CA VAL A 238 -22.71 23.64 -16.56
C VAL A 238 -23.65 22.51 -16.18
N GLN A 239 -23.26 21.76 -15.15
CA GLN A 239 -24.13 20.73 -14.60
C GLN A 239 -25.14 21.37 -13.62
N ASP A 240 -26.43 21.26 -13.93
CA ASP A 240 -27.48 21.54 -12.96
C ASP A 240 -27.58 20.35 -12.00
N VAL A 241 -27.10 20.53 -10.78
CA VAL A 241 -27.16 19.52 -9.70
C VAL A 241 -28.60 19.07 -9.39
N ASN A 242 -29.62 19.80 -9.85
CA ASN A 242 -31.03 19.46 -9.67
C ASN A 242 -31.66 18.75 -10.89
N GLN A 243 -30.91 18.54 -11.97
CA GLN A 243 -31.36 17.74 -13.12
C GLN A 243 -30.60 16.41 -13.20
N PRO A 244 -31.04 15.36 -12.49
CA PRO A 244 -30.50 14.01 -12.67
C PRO A 244 -30.78 13.50 -14.09
N TRP A 245 -30.01 12.48 -14.52
CA TRP A 245 -30.16 11.84 -15.82
C TRP A 245 -31.64 11.58 -16.14
N PRO A 246 -32.12 11.90 -17.36
CA PRO A 246 -33.51 11.69 -17.75
C PRO A 246 -33.89 10.21 -17.61
N ARG A 247 -34.59 9.84 -16.53
CA ARG A 247 -35.17 8.50 -16.40
C ARG A 247 -36.20 8.33 -17.51
N GLN A 248 -35.99 7.38 -18.41
CA GLN A 248 -37.09 6.89 -19.23
C GLN A 248 -38.13 6.26 -18.29
N THR A 249 -39.33 6.84 -18.25
CA THR A 249 -40.47 6.22 -17.62
C THR A 249 -40.92 5.04 -18.48
N THR A 250 -40.32 3.87 -18.29
CA THR A 250 -40.92 2.62 -18.73
C THR A 250 -41.90 2.19 -17.65
N SER A 251 -43.19 2.28 -17.98
CA SER A 251 -44.24 1.62 -17.19
C SER A 251 -44.04 0.12 -17.29
N GLU A 252 -43.47 -0.48 -16.25
CA GLU A 252 -43.40 -1.95 -16.15
C GLU A 252 -44.79 -2.49 -15.73
N PRO A 253 -45.34 -3.48 -16.44
CA PRO A 253 -46.59 -4.12 -16.03
C PRO A 253 -46.35 -5.06 -14.85
N GLU A 254 -47.20 -4.98 -13.83
CA GLU A 254 -47.27 -5.98 -12.75
C GLU A 254 -47.40 -7.38 -13.33
N ALA A 255 -46.47 -8.27 -12.97
CA ALA A 255 -46.58 -9.71 -13.19
C ALA A 255 -47.02 -10.43 -11.90
N PRO A 256 -47.75 -11.55 -12.01
CA PRO A 256 -48.71 -12.01 -11.02
C PRO A 256 -48.06 -12.85 -9.92
N GLY A 257 -48.69 -12.85 -8.75
CA GLY A 257 -48.27 -13.66 -7.61
C GLY A 257 -48.44 -15.17 -7.83
N GLU A 258 -47.50 -15.93 -7.28
CA GLU A 258 -47.68 -17.33 -6.88
C GLU A 258 -47.08 -17.59 -5.48
N THR A 259 -47.77 -18.48 -4.78
CA THR A 259 -47.74 -18.90 -3.36
C THR A 259 -46.56 -19.81 -2.95
N PRO A 260 -46.37 -20.08 -1.63
CA PRO A 260 -45.10 -20.49 -1.04
C PRO A 260 -44.86 -22.01 -1.01
N SER A 261 -43.58 -22.40 -1.06
CA SER A 261 -43.11 -23.77 -0.80
C SER A 261 -41.91 -23.77 0.16
N SER A 262 -41.94 -24.75 1.07
CA SER A 262 -41.24 -24.89 2.34
C SER A 262 -39.84 -25.53 2.28
N GLY A 263 -38.93 -25.06 3.14
CA GLY A 263 -38.30 -25.90 4.19
C GLY A 263 -36.92 -26.53 3.96
N SER A 264 -35.87 -25.94 4.56
CA SER A 264 -34.93 -26.62 5.47
C SER A 264 -34.03 -25.61 6.20
N PRO A 265 -33.57 -25.94 7.43
CA PRO A 265 -33.44 -24.98 8.52
C PRO A 265 -32.05 -24.35 8.63
N ALA A 266 -32.03 -23.03 8.78
CA ALA A 266 -30.82 -22.23 9.01
C ALA A 266 -30.39 -22.29 10.48
N ALA A 267 -29.09 -22.47 10.71
CA ALA A 267 -28.44 -22.58 12.01
C ALA A 267 -28.20 -21.20 12.69
N PRO A 268 -28.05 -21.13 14.03
CA PRO A 268 -27.99 -19.86 14.76
C PRO A 268 -26.58 -19.47 15.24
N SER A 269 -26.16 -18.25 14.90
CA SER A 269 -25.51 -17.22 15.76
C SER A 269 -24.77 -16.25 14.85
N ALA A 270 -25.49 -15.37 14.17
CA ALA A 270 -24.92 -14.52 13.13
C ALA A 270 -24.04 -13.43 13.75
N VAL A 271 -22.74 -13.47 13.44
CA VAL A 271 -21.92 -12.25 13.33
C VAL A 271 -22.71 -11.27 12.46
N PRO A 272 -22.86 -9.99 12.85
CA PRO A 272 -23.60 -9.07 12.01
C PRO A 272 -22.88 -9.01 10.66
N SER A 273 -23.63 -9.41 9.64
CA SER A 273 -23.13 -9.63 8.30
C SER A 273 -24.04 -8.94 7.30
N LYS A 274 -23.44 -8.57 6.18
CA LYS A 274 -24.14 -8.02 5.03
C LYS A 274 -23.49 -8.56 3.77
N GLU A 275 -24.28 -9.27 2.99
CA GLU A 275 -23.91 -9.59 1.62
C GLU A 275 -24.05 -8.32 0.78
N LEU A 276 -22.91 -7.71 0.46
CA LEU A 276 -22.81 -6.46 -0.28
C LEU A 276 -23.02 -6.69 -1.79
N LYS A 277 -22.60 -7.86 -2.29
CA LYS A 277 -22.87 -8.34 -3.64
C LYS A 277 -23.08 -9.85 -3.61
N GLU A 278 -24.24 -10.29 -4.09
CA GLU A 278 -24.66 -11.71 -4.09
C GLU A 278 -23.56 -12.63 -4.65
N GLY A 279 -23.09 -13.55 -3.80
CA GLY A 279 -22.07 -14.55 -4.10
C GLY A 279 -20.67 -14.00 -4.41
N VAL A 280 -20.41 -12.71 -4.16
CA VAL A 280 -19.15 -12.05 -4.53
C VAL A 280 -18.53 -11.26 -3.39
N TYR A 281 -19.29 -10.53 -2.59
CA TYR A 281 -18.72 -9.66 -1.57
C TYR A 281 -19.57 -9.72 -0.31
N THR A 282 -19.02 -10.30 0.75
CA THR A 282 -19.64 -10.37 2.07
C THR A 282 -18.81 -9.57 3.06
N LEU A 283 -19.50 -8.79 3.89
CA LEU A 283 -18.92 -8.02 4.97
C LEU A 283 -19.49 -8.53 6.30
N GLU A 284 -18.61 -8.90 7.21
CA GLU A 284 -18.90 -9.19 8.60
C GLU A 284 -18.19 -8.18 9.50
N TRP A 285 -18.75 -7.91 10.68
CA TRP A 285 -18.10 -7.02 11.64
C TRP A 285 -18.35 -7.38 13.10
N SER A 286 -17.48 -6.89 13.98
CA SER A 286 -17.68 -6.96 15.43
C SER A 286 -17.18 -5.67 16.07
N LYS A 287 -17.70 -5.35 17.27
CA LYS A 287 -17.27 -4.20 18.07
C LYS A 287 -16.46 -4.68 19.26
N GLU A 288 -15.35 -4.00 19.52
CA GLU A 288 -14.44 -4.27 20.63
C GLU A 288 -14.11 -2.96 21.36
N GLU A 289 -13.89 -3.01 22.66
CA GLU A 289 -13.36 -1.88 23.44
C GLU A 289 -11.94 -2.22 23.87
N ILE A 290 -10.97 -1.39 23.48
CA ILE A 290 -9.54 -1.60 23.75
C ILE A 290 -8.98 -0.31 24.33
N GLY A 291 -8.47 -0.36 25.56
CA GLY A 291 -7.90 0.81 26.21
C GLY A 291 -8.90 1.95 26.47
N GLY A 292 -10.20 1.65 26.53
CA GLY A 292 -11.28 2.64 26.70
C GLY A 292 -11.73 3.31 25.39
N GLU A 293 -11.23 2.83 24.24
CA GLU A 293 -11.59 3.31 22.91
C GLU A 293 -12.37 2.23 22.15
N ASP A 294 -13.32 2.66 21.32
CA ASP A 294 -14.15 1.77 20.52
C ASP A 294 -13.46 1.41 19.18
N TYR A 295 -13.38 0.12 18.88
CA TYR A 295 -12.87 -0.44 17.64
C TYR A 295 -13.93 -1.27 16.92
N LEU A 296 -13.84 -1.31 15.60
CA LEU A 296 -14.54 -2.26 14.76
C LEU A 296 -13.55 -3.18 14.08
N THR A 297 -13.81 -4.48 14.16
CA THR A 297 -13.13 -5.50 13.36
C THR A 297 -14.02 -5.78 12.15
N PHE A 298 -13.43 -5.71 10.96
CA PHE A 298 -14.06 -5.98 9.69
C PHE A 298 -13.53 -7.29 9.14
N ASP A 299 -14.42 -8.16 8.66
CA ASP A 299 -14.08 -9.37 7.92
C ASP A 299 -14.70 -9.27 6.52
N LEU A 300 -13.83 -9.17 5.52
CA LEU A 300 -14.19 -9.07 4.11
C LEU A 300 -13.94 -10.43 3.46
N ASN A 301 -14.98 -11.04 2.89
CA ASN A 301 -14.86 -12.22 2.05
C ASN A 301 -15.30 -11.88 0.63
N VAL A 302 -14.33 -11.81 -0.29
CA VAL A 302 -14.55 -11.25 -1.63
C VAL A 302 -14.04 -12.20 -2.71
N LYS A 303 -14.88 -12.53 -3.70
CA LYS A 303 -14.52 -13.34 -4.87
C LYS A 303 -13.67 -12.53 -5.87
N ALA A 304 -12.45 -12.22 -5.44
CA ALA A 304 -11.45 -11.48 -6.18
C ALA A 304 -10.07 -12.05 -5.84
N GLU A 305 -9.17 -12.00 -6.80
CA GLU A 305 -7.81 -12.55 -6.70
C GLU A 305 -6.72 -11.46 -6.71
N GLY A 306 -7.09 -10.21 -6.98
CA GLY A 306 -6.21 -9.05 -6.95
C GLY A 306 -6.39 -8.27 -5.66
N TRP A 307 -7.06 -7.12 -5.75
CA TRP A 307 -7.30 -6.24 -4.61
C TRP A 307 -8.80 -6.16 -4.25
N VAL A 308 -9.07 -5.92 -2.97
CA VAL A 308 -10.39 -5.71 -2.38
C VAL A 308 -10.38 -4.40 -1.61
N GLY A 309 -11.46 -3.62 -1.69
CA GLY A 309 -11.52 -2.32 -1.04
C GLY A 309 -12.89 -2.02 -0.44
N ILE A 310 -12.88 -1.43 0.74
CA ILE A 310 -14.05 -0.89 1.44
C ILE A 310 -13.73 0.54 1.87
N GLY A 311 -14.68 1.45 1.73
CA GLY A 311 -14.48 2.84 2.16
C GLY A 311 -15.69 3.43 2.85
N ILE A 312 -15.43 4.30 3.81
CA ILE A 312 -16.44 5.11 4.49
C ILE A 312 -16.67 6.35 3.63
N ALA A 313 -17.86 6.45 3.04
CA ALA A 313 -18.20 7.54 2.14
C ALA A 313 -18.63 8.80 2.91
N LYS A 314 -18.36 9.96 2.33
CA LYS A 314 -18.95 11.23 2.79
C LYS A 314 -20.47 11.19 2.73
N ASP A 315 -20.96 10.76 1.57
CA ASP A 315 -22.35 10.49 1.22
C ASP A 315 -22.38 9.75 -0.13
N PHE A 316 -23.51 9.14 -0.49
CA PHE A 316 -23.63 8.44 -1.77
C PHE A 316 -23.57 9.32 -3.03
N SER A 317 -23.79 10.64 -2.91
CA SER A 317 -23.72 11.55 -4.05
C SER A 317 -22.27 11.88 -4.44
N SER A 318 -21.37 11.86 -3.46
CA SER A 318 -19.93 12.11 -3.62
C SER A 318 -19.17 10.89 -4.17
N LYS A 319 -19.81 9.71 -4.23
CA LYS A 319 -19.19 8.43 -4.65
C LYS A 319 -17.92 8.15 -3.82
N MET A 320 -16.75 8.10 -4.45
CA MET A 320 -15.45 7.95 -3.75
C MET A 320 -14.76 9.27 -3.42
N VAL A 321 -15.26 10.42 -3.91
CA VAL A 321 -14.67 11.72 -3.55
C VAL A 321 -14.95 12.03 -2.08
N GLY A 322 -13.89 12.31 -1.35
CA GLY A 322 -13.87 12.52 0.09
C GLY A 322 -14.12 11.26 0.91
N ALA A 323 -13.94 10.06 0.37
CA ALA A 323 -14.05 8.80 1.12
C ALA A 323 -12.70 8.41 1.73
N ASP A 324 -12.73 7.86 2.95
CA ASP A 324 -11.60 7.09 3.51
C ASP A 324 -11.78 5.64 3.07
N ILE A 325 -10.72 5.01 2.57
CA ILE A 325 -10.75 3.78 1.77
C ILE A 325 -9.64 2.86 2.25
N ILE A 326 -10.03 1.70 2.76
CA ILE A 326 -9.13 0.63 3.12
C ILE A 326 -9.02 -0.30 1.91
N VAL A 327 -7.80 -0.52 1.43
CA VAL A 327 -7.53 -1.48 0.35
C VAL A 327 -6.61 -2.57 0.86
N ALA A 328 -6.99 -3.81 0.57
CA ALA A 328 -6.18 -4.98 0.83
C ALA A 328 -5.94 -5.80 -0.43
N SER A 329 -4.83 -6.51 -0.47
CA SER A 329 -4.56 -7.51 -1.52
C SER A 329 -3.79 -8.70 -0.94
N VAL A 330 -3.99 -9.86 -1.55
CA VAL A 330 -3.24 -11.08 -1.24
C VAL A 330 -2.75 -11.67 -2.56
N SER A 331 -1.46 -11.52 -2.84
CA SER A 331 -0.86 -11.99 -4.09
C SER A 331 -0.86 -13.52 -4.16
N SER A 332 -0.64 -14.05 -5.36
CA SER A 332 -0.41 -15.48 -5.59
C SER A 332 0.84 -16.01 -4.88
N SER A 333 1.82 -15.14 -4.59
CA SER A 333 3.01 -15.46 -3.77
C SER A 333 2.75 -15.37 -2.26
N GLY A 334 1.54 -15.03 -1.83
CA GLY A 334 1.17 -14.88 -0.42
C GLY A 334 1.56 -13.55 0.21
N GLN A 335 2.00 -12.56 -0.60
CA GLN A 335 2.27 -11.22 -0.10
C GLN A 335 0.95 -10.51 0.22
N ILE A 336 0.85 -9.98 1.43
CA ILE A 336 -0.34 -9.28 1.91
C ILE A 336 -0.04 -7.77 1.94
N THR A 337 -0.97 -6.97 1.43
CA THR A 337 -1.01 -5.53 1.65
C THR A 337 -2.32 -5.17 2.33
N LEU A 338 -2.26 -4.26 3.29
CA LEU A 338 -3.43 -3.60 3.88
C LEU A 338 -3.01 -2.17 4.17
N ASP A 339 -3.64 -1.22 3.49
CA ASP A 339 -3.29 0.18 3.63
C ASP A 339 -4.54 1.05 3.63
N ASP A 340 -4.47 2.13 4.41
CA ASP A 340 -5.45 3.20 4.42
C ASP A 340 -5.16 4.25 3.33
N TYR A 341 -6.22 4.68 2.66
CA TYR A 341 -6.18 5.63 1.56
C TYR A 341 -7.27 6.68 1.73
N TYR A 342 -6.99 7.87 1.21
CA TYR A 342 -7.96 8.91 1.03
C TYR A 342 -8.14 9.24 -0.45
N SER A 343 -9.39 9.46 -0.84
CA SER A 343 -9.73 9.83 -2.21
C SER A 343 -10.30 11.23 -2.27
N ASN A 344 -9.60 12.16 -2.93
CA ASN A 344 -10.10 13.49 -3.27
C ASN A 344 -10.64 13.59 -4.71
N THR A 345 -10.46 12.54 -5.51
CA THR A 345 -10.90 12.47 -6.93
C THR A 345 -11.70 11.19 -7.18
N PHE A 346 -11.96 10.87 -8.46
CA PHE A 346 -12.50 9.56 -8.88
C PHE A 346 -11.40 8.60 -9.34
N SER A 347 -10.13 8.97 -9.16
CA SER A 347 -8.95 8.24 -9.63
C SER A 347 -8.43 7.27 -8.56
N GLU A 348 -7.27 6.64 -8.80
CA GLU A 348 -6.59 5.84 -7.78
C GLU A 348 -6.41 6.67 -6.51
N PRO A 349 -6.90 6.19 -5.35
CA PRO A 349 -6.83 6.94 -4.10
C PRO A 349 -5.37 7.00 -3.61
N GLN A 350 -5.02 8.03 -2.84
CA GLN A 350 -3.66 8.22 -2.33
C GLN A 350 -3.55 7.65 -0.91
N ARG A 351 -2.41 7.04 -0.59
CA ARG A 351 -2.16 6.54 0.77
C ARG A 351 -2.26 7.68 1.75
N ASP A 352 -2.95 7.45 2.85
CA ASP A 352 -3.25 8.52 3.81
C ASP A 352 -1.96 9.13 4.40
N ALA A 353 -0.98 8.28 4.72
CA ALA A 353 0.36 8.69 5.14
C ALA A 353 1.08 9.62 4.15
N SER A 354 0.77 9.55 2.85
CA SER A 354 1.36 10.44 1.82
C SER A 354 0.70 11.82 1.75
N LEU A 355 -0.46 12.00 2.39
CA LEU A 355 -1.18 13.27 2.51
C LEU A 355 -0.94 13.95 3.86
N GLY A 356 -0.15 13.33 4.73
CA GLY A 356 0.12 13.80 6.09
C GLY A 356 -0.85 13.26 7.15
N GLY A 357 -1.64 12.24 6.82
CA GLY A 357 -2.39 11.42 7.78
C GLY A 357 -1.58 10.21 8.29
N THR A 358 -2.26 9.26 8.92
CA THR A 358 -1.70 8.02 9.44
C THR A 358 -2.32 6.79 8.78
N ASN A 359 -1.69 5.62 8.93
CA ASN A 359 -2.30 4.36 8.51
C ASN A 359 -3.04 3.78 9.70
N ASP A 360 -4.37 3.91 9.73
CA ASP A 360 -5.19 3.68 10.92
C ASP A 360 -5.85 2.29 10.97
N VAL A 361 -5.33 1.35 10.17
CA VAL A 361 -5.79 -0.03 10.11
C VAL A 361 -4.75 -1.02 10.61
N GLU A 362 -5.21 -2.01 11.36
CA GLU A 362 -4.42 -3.12 11.87
C GLU A 362 -4.86 -4.41 11.18
N LEU A 363 -3.94 -5.04 10.46
CA LEU A 363 -4.18 -6.35 9.84
C LEU A 363 -4.26 -7.43 10.93
N LEU A 364 -5.38 -8.16 10.98
CA LEU A 364 -5.55 -9.31 11.86
C LEU A 364 -5.28 -10.63 11.11
N SER A 365 -5.88 -10.78 9.92
CA SER A 365 -5.62 -11.90 9.02
C SER A 365 -5.89 -11.53 7.57
N ALA A 366 -5.19 -12.16 6.63
CA ALA A 366 -5.60 -12.14 5.22
C ALA A 366 -5.18 -13.43 4.53
N SER A 367 -6.02 -13.93 3.64
CA SER A 367 -5.75 -15.15 2.89
C SER A 367 -6.40 -15.10 1.52
N ARG A 368 -5.88 -15.89 0.60
CA ARG A 368 -6.50 -16.16 -0.69
C ARG A 368 -6.70 -17.64 -0.87
N SER A 369 -7.96 -18.06 -1.06
CA SER A 369 -8.32 -19.46 -1.26
C SER A 369 -9.59 -19.59 -2.07
N GLY A 370 -9.67 -20.59 -2.95
CA GLY A 370 -10.88 -20.89 -3.73
C GLY A 370 -11.36 -19.76 -4.66
N GLY A 371 -10.47 -18.85 -5.06
CA GLY A 371 -10.80 -17.65 -5.84
C GLY A 371 -11.41 -16.51 -5.00
N PHE A 372 -11.35 -16.62 -3.68
CA PHE A 372 -11.72 -15.58 -2.72
C PHE A 372 -10.48 -15.01 -2.05
N THR A 373 -10.52 -13.71 -1.78
CA THR A 373 -9.63 -12.99 -0.89
C THR A 373 -10.41 -12.69 0.39
N ASN A 374 -9.93 -13.23 1.52
CA ASN A 374 -10.47 -12.99 2.85
C ASN A 374 -9.54 -12.04 3.58
N VAL A 375 -10.06 -10.98 4.18
CA VAL A 375 -9.26 -9.98 4.90
C VAL A 375 -9.99 -9.59 6.17
N GLU A 376 -9.35 -9.85 7.30
CA GLU A 376 -9.78 -9.40 8.62
C GLU A 376 -8.84 -8.28 9.09
N PHE A 377 -9.42 -7.12 9.38
CA PHE A 377 -8.66 -5.98 9.88
C PHE A 377 -9.45 -5.21 10.93
N ARG A 378 -8.75 -4.50 11.79
CA ARG A 378 -9.32 -3.68 12.85
C ARG A 378 -9.05 -2.20 12.58
N ARG A 379 -10.07 -1.37 12.81
CA ARG A 379 -9.99 0.09 12.72
C ARG A 379 -10.70 0.73 13.90
N LYS A 380 -10.18 1.85 14.40
CA LYS A 380 -10.83 2.63 15.44
C LYS A 380 -12.11 3.28 14.90
N VAL A 381 -13.17 3.37 15.72
CA VAL A 381 -14.45 3.99 15.28
C VAL A 381 -14.27 5.48 14.91
N SER A 382 -13.37 6.16 15.60
CA SER A 382 -12.94 7.53 15.31
C SER A 382 -11.43 7.62 15.55
N THR A 383 -10.67 7.77 14.49
CA THR A 383 -9.20 7.80 14.52
C THR A 383 -8.68 9.16 14.97
N GLY A 384 -9.36 10.24 14.56
CA GLY A 384 -8.95 11.62 14.82
C GLY A 384 -8.02 12.19 13.75
N ASP A 385 -7.75 11.42 12.69
CA ASP A 385 -7.11 11.88 11.47
C ASP A 385 -8.05 12.78 10.66
N GLN A 386 -7.49 13.75 9.93
CA GLN A 386 -8.21 14.67 9.06
C GLN A 386 -8.72 14.01 7.76
N PHE A 387 -8.09 12.91 7.33
CA PHE A 387 -8.45 12.18 6.12
C PHE A 387 -9.37 10.99 6.42
N ASP A 388 -9.42 10.56 7.67
CA ASP A 388 -10.34 9.54 8.14
C ASP A 388 -11.76 10.04 8.41
N ARG A 389 -12.73 9.18 8.11
CA ARG A 389 -14.12 9.39 8.51
C ARG A 389 -14.46 8.55 9.73
N ALA A 390 -14.97 9.25 10.74
CA ALA A 390 -15.60 8.61 11.87
C ALA A 390 -16.80 7.76 11.42
N ILE A 391 -16.81 6.51 11.88
CA ILE A 391 -17.93 5.59 11.69
C ILE A 391 -19.07 6.06 12.59
N LYS A 392 -20.29 6.16 12.06
CA LYS A 392 -21.41 6.73 12.81
C LYS A 392 -21.74 5.83 14.00
N THR A 393 -21.72 6.41 15.20
CA THR A 393 -22.09 5.72 16.45
C THR A 393 -23.61 5.53 16.60
N SER A 394 -24.40 6.15 15.72
CA SER A 394 -25.86 5.98 15.62
C SER A 394 -26.34 6.14 14.18
N GLY A 395 -27.27 5.30 13.74
CA GLY A 395 -27.81 5.31 12.37
C GLY A 395 -26.91 4.57 11.37
N GLU A 396 -27.19 4.73 10.08
CA GLU A 396 -26.45 4.05 9.02
C GLU A 396 -25.22 4.86 8.56
N THR A 397 -24.07 4.20 8.49
CA THR A 397 -22.85 4.68 7.84
C THR A 397 -22.92 4.33 6.36
N ASP A 398 -22.66 5.32 5.50
CA ASP A 398 -22.61 5.11 4.06
C ASP A 398 -21.24 4.52 3.70
N ILE A 399 -21.24 3.34 3.09
CA ILE A 399 -20.02 2.68 2.63
C ILE A 399 -20.01 2.52 1.11
N ILE A 400 -18.82 2.56 0.54
CA ILE A 400 -18.52 2.15 -0.83
C ILE A 400 -17.59 0.95 -0.78
N PHE A 401 -17.62 0.11 -1.83
CA PHE A 401 -16.72 -1.02 -1.92
C PHE A 401 -16.44 -1.37 -3.37
N ALA A 402 -15.26 -1.91 -3.62
CA ALA A 402 -14.80 -2.29 -4.95
C ALA A 402 -13.81 -3.45 -4.88
N TRP A 403 -13.60 -4.12 -6.00
CA TRP A 403 -12.63 -5.23 -6.09
C TRP A 403 -12.13 -5.42 -7.51
N HIS A 404 -11.00 -6.11 -7.65
CA HIS A 404 -10.45 -6.47 -8.95
C HIS A 404 -9.71 -7.80 -8.88
N SER A 405 -9.83 -8.65 -9.91
CA SER A 405 -9.23 -9.99 -9.91
C SER A 405 -7.78 -10.05 -10.40
N SER A 406 -7.24 -8.98 -10.97
CA SER A 406 -5.83 -8.93 -11.37
C SER A 406 -4.94 -8.42 -10.24
N GLU A 407 -3.86 -9.16 -9.98
CA GLU A 407 -2.78 -8.80 -9.05
C GLU A 407 -1.93 -7.62 -9.55
N GLY A 408 -1.22 -6.98 -8.62
CA GLY A 408 -0.34 -5.83 -8.89
C GLY A 408 -0.92 -4.52 -8.34
N SER A 409 -0.60 -3.40 -9.00
CA SER A 409 -1.08 -2.06 -8.59
C SER A 409 -2.61 -1.94 -8.59
N LEU A 410 -3.11 -0.91 -7.90
CA LEU A 410 -4.53 -0.58 -7.78
C LEU A 410 -5.14 -0.22 -9.14
N ARG A 411 -5.54 -1.25 -9.90
CA ARG A 411 -6.18 -1.11 -11.21
C ARG A 411 -7.64 -0.69 -11.09
N TYR A 412 -8.14 0.04 -12.07
CA TYR A 412 -9.56 0.41 -12.15
C TYR A 412 -10.48 -0.82 -12.09
N HIS A 413 -11.39 -0.84 -11.12
CA HIS A 413 -12.32 -1.95 -10.84
C HIS A 413 -13.42 -2.13 -11.91
N GLY A 414 -13.65 -1.16 -12.80
CA GLY A 414 -14.76 -1.23 -13.78
C GLY A 414 -16.15 -1.05 -13.15
N ALA A 415 -17.20 -1.01 -13.97
CA ALA A 415 -18.59 -0.78 -13.54
C ALA A 415 -19.17 -1.90 -12.65
N SER A 416 -18.78 -3.14 -12.94
CA SER A 416 -19.41 -4.33 -12.37
C SER A 416 -18.82 -4.75 -11.02
N ASN A 417 -17.60 -4.31 -10.72
CA ASN A 417 -16.86 -4.71 -9.51
C ASN A 417 -16.77 -3.58 -8.48
N ARG A 418 -17.84 -2.79 -8.37
CA ARG A 418 -18.01 -1.77 -7.32
C ARG A 418 -19.49 -1.63 -6.96
N ASN A 419 -19.78 -1.18 -5.75
CA ASN A 419 -21.11 -0.70 -5.37
C ASN A 419 -21.05 0.15 -4.08
N ARG A 420 -22.22 0.45 -3.51
CA ARG A 420 -22.38 1.16 -2.24
C ARG A 420 -23.45 0.50 -1.38
N ALA A 421 -23.35 0.67 -0.07
CA ALA A 421 -24.34 0.18 0.89
C ALA A 421 -24.42 1.11 2.10
N ALA A 422 -25.58 1.15 2.77
CA ALA A 422 -25.74 1.81 4.07
C ALA A 422 -25.68 0.72 5.15
N VAL A 423 -24.85 0.89 6.19
CA VAL A 423 -24.65 -0.12 7.23
C VAL A 423 -24.69 0.53 8.61
N ASN A 424 -25.59 0.05 9.47
CA ASN A 424 -25.60 0.44 10.88
C ASN A 424 -24.68 -0.48 11.67
N PHE A 425 -23.41 -0.09 11.80
CA PHE A 425 -22.40 -0.85 12.52
C PHE A 425 -22.68 -0.97 14.03
N MET A 426 -23.59 -0.14 14.56
CA MET A 426 -23.88 -0.03 16.01
C MET A 426 -25.28 -0.57 16.39
N ALA A 427 -26.02 -1.17 15.46
CA ALA A 427 -27.36 -1.67 15.74
C ALA A 427 -27.34 -2.79 16.80
N PRO A 428 -28.13 -2.67 17.90
CA PRO A 428 -28.29 -3.77 18.85
C PRO A 428 -29.12 -4.91 18.22
N PHE A 429 -28.76 -6.15 18.53
CA PHE A 429 -29.46 -7.36 18.06
C PHE A 429 -30.97 -7.29 18.38
N SER A 430 -31.83 -7.28 17.36
CA SER A 430 -33.28 -7.44 17.57
C SER A 430 -33.61 -8.93 17.66
N ALA A 431 -33.92 -9.41 18.88
CA ALA A 431 -34.31 -10.79 19.13
C ALA A 431 -35.76 -11.10 18.64
N PRO A 432 -36.01 -12.25 17.99
CA PRO A 432 -37.36 -12.82 17.86
C PRO A 432 -37.89 -13.33 19.21
N PRO A 433 -39.22 -13.48 19.39
CA PRO A 433 -39.83 -13.84 20.66
C PRO A 433 -39.50 -15.28 21.11
N ALA A 434 -39.39 -15.43 22.43
CA ALA A 434 -38.82 -16.58 23.12
C ALA A 434 -39.54 -17.93 22.94
N SER A 435 -38.76 -19.00 22.74
CA SER A 435 -39.02 -20.33 23.32
C SER A 435 -37.74 -21.19 23.36
N ASP A 436 -37.28 -21.51 24.58
CA ASP A 436 -36.49 -22.67 25.08
C ASP A 436 -35.08 -23.01 24.50
N PRO A 437 -34.16 -23.64 25.28
CA PRO A 437 -32.84 -23.04 25.52
C PRO A 437 -31.59 -23.74 24.92
N VAL A 438 -30.55 -22.91 24.74
CA VAL A 438 -29.06 -23.10 24.68
C VAL A 438 -28.38 -23.69 23.43
N SER A 439 -27.54 -22.88 22.76
CA SER A 439 -26.22 -23.29 22.22
C SER A 439 -25.21 -22.14 22.41
N SER A 440 -24.42 -22.23 23.49
CA SER A 440 -23.26 -21.36 23.77
C SER A 440 -22.07 -21.78 22.92
N SER A 441 -21.35 -20.84 22.31
CA SER A 441 -20.00 -21.10 21.80
C SER A 441 -19.05 -21.36 22.97
N THR A 442 -18.32 -22.46 22.89
CA THR A 442 -17.36 -22.90 23.90
C THR A 442 -15.94 -22.81 23.34
N GLY A 443 -15.02 -22.29 24.15
CA GLY A 443 -13.65 -21.98 23.81
C GLY A 443 -12.89 -21.45 25.03
N GLY A 444 -11.57 -21.38 24.92
CA GLY A 444 -10.68 -21.00 26.01
C GLY A 444 -9.34 -20.44 25.54
N GLU A 445 -8.61 -19.85 26.47
CA GLU A 445 -7.30 -19.27 26.24
C GLU A 445 -6.38 -19.60 27.42
N ILE A 446 -5.11 -19.91 27.13
CA ILE A 446 -4.07 -20.18 28.11
C ILE A 446 -2.79 -19.46 27.73
N LEU A 447 -2.25 -18.70 28.68
CA LEU A 447 -0.87 -18.24 28.65
C LEU A 447 0.02 -19.31 29.30
N VAL A 448 0.94 -19.90 28.54
CA VAL A 448 1.71 -21.09 28.94
C VAL A 448 3.08 -20.68 29.49
N ASP A 449 3.68 -19.65 28.89
CA ASP A 449 4.93 -19.07 29.37
C ASP A 449 4.88 -17.54 29.30
N VAL A 450 4.93 -16.91 30.47
CA VAL A 450 4.90 -15.45 30.62
C VAL A 450 6.20 -14.82 30.10
N VAL A 451 7.33 -15.54 30.15
CA VAL A 451 8.64 -14.99 29.77
C VAL A 451 8.83 -14.99 28.26
N SER A 452 8.43 -16.07 27.58
CA SER A 452 8.51 -16.20 26.10
C SER A 452 7.22 -15.73 25.39
N GLY A 453 6.25 -15.18 26.13
CA GLY A 453 4.97 -14.70 25.58
C GLY A 453 4.12 -15.77 24.88
N TYR A 454 4.33 -17.07 25.21
CA TYR A 454 3.64 -18.17 24.53
C TYR A 454 2.18 -18.25 24.97
N LYS A 455 1.26 -18.11 24.02
CA LYS A 455 -0.19 -18.16 24.23
C LYS A 455 -0.86 -19.10 23.24
N LEU A 456 -1.73 -19.95 23.76
CA LEU A 456 -2.63 -20.81 23.00
C LEU A 456 -4.07 -20.38 23.27
N SER A 457 -4.85 -20.15 22.22
CA SER A 457 -6.31 -19.97 22.29
C SER A 457 -7.03 -20.90 21.32
N TRP A 458 -8.25 -21.31 21.68
CA TRP A 458 -9.08 -22.16 20.83
C TRP A 458 -10.56 -21.80 20.96
N ARG A 459 -11.32 -22.10 19.91
CA ARG A 459 -12.79 -22.02 19.90
C ARG A 459 -13.39 -23.15 19.08
N VAL A 460 -14.50 -23.71 19.55
CA VAL A 460 -15.26 -24.71 18.77
C VAL A 460 -16.15 -23.96 17.77
N VAL A 461 -16.04 -24.34 16.51
CA VAL A 461 -16.80 -23.81 15.36
C VAL A 461 -17.58 -25.00 14.78
N SER A 462 -18.88 -25.12 15.09
CA SER A 462 -19.67 -26.27 14.60
C SER A 462 -20.12 -26.06 13.15
N ALA A 463 -19.91 -27.05 12.27
CA ALA A 463 -20.37 -27.03 10.88
C ALA A 463 -20.79 -28.43 10.40
N SER A 464 -21.99 -28.91 10.78
CA SER A 464 -22.75 -30.02 10.14
C SER A 464 -22.04 -31.31 9.68
N ALA A 465 -20.81 -31.58 10.11
CA ALA A 465 -20.03 -32.80 9.87
C ALA A 465 -18.91 -32.90 10.91
N GLY A 466 -19.29 -33.17 12.17
CA GLY A 466 -18.34 -33.16 13.29
C GLY A 466 -18.00 -31.74 13.77
N ASP A 467 -17.61 -31.61 15.04
CA ASP A 467 -17.18 -30.32 15.57
C ASP A 467 -15.80 -29.97 14.99
N MET A 468 -15.64 -28.73 14.51
CA MET A 468 -14.34 -28.18 14.15
C MET A 468 -13.81 -27.32 15.28
N ILE A 469 -12.51 -27.34 15.52
CA ILE A 469 -11.84 -26.52 16.53
C ILE A 469 -10.88 -25.59 15.81
N HIS A 470 -11.06 -24.29 16.00
CA HIS A 470 -10.16 -23.27 15.51
C HIS A 470 -9.13 -22.95 16.60
N PHE A 471 -7.85 -23.06 16.25
CA PHE A 471 -6.71 -22.83 17.11
C PHE A 471 -5.97 -21.56 16.69
N THR A 472 -5.42 -20.86 17.67
CA THR A 472 -4.44 -19.80 17.48
C THR A 472 -3.29 -20.02 18.45
N LEU A 473 -2.10 -20.22 17.88
CA LEU A 473 -0.83 -20.30 18.59
C LEU A 473 -0.10 -18.98 18.40
N SER A 474 0.47 -18.43 19.47
CA SER A 474 1.37 -17.28 19.35
C SER A 474 2.52 -17.36 20.33
N MET A 475 3.69 -16.91 19.90
CA MET A 475 4.91 -16.85 20.70
C MET A 475 5.68 -15.59 20.34
N THR A 476 6.31 -14.96 21.32
CA THR A 476 7.24 -13.85 21.07
C THR A 476 8.65 -14.38 21.28
N ASP A 477 9.43 -14.43 20.21
CA ASP A 477 10.83 -14.81 20.30
C ASP A 477 11.61 -13.71 21.03
N SER A 478 12.24 -14.07 22.15
CA SER A 478 13.06 -13.17 22.95
C SER A 478 14.30 -12.64 22.20
N SER A 479 14.71 -13.29 21.10
CA SER A 479 15.81 -12.83 20.27
C SER A 479 15.40 -11.85 19.16
N GLY A 480 14.08 -11.67 18.94
CA GLY A 480 13.55 -10.79 17.90
C GLY A 480 13.80 -11.29 16.46
N SER A 481 14.35 -12.50 16.30
CA SER A 481 14.70 -13.09 15.02
C SER A 481 13.48 -13.53 14.20
N GLY A 482 12.36 -13.78 14.90
CA GLY A 482 11.15 -14.33 14.28
C GLY A 482 11.27 -15.80 13.89
N ASN A 483 12.41 -16.44 14.16
CA ASN A 483 12.63 -17.86 13.97
C ASN A 483 12.19 -18.65 15.21
N GLY A 484 11.78 -19.90 14.99
CA GLY A 484 11.36 -20.77 16.07
C GLY A 484 10.32 -21.78 15.62
N PHE A 485 9.82 -22.56 16.58
CA PHE A 485 8.68 -23.43 16.35
C PHE A 485 7.71 -23.41 17.53
N MET A 486 6.46 -23.74 17.23
CA MET A 486 5.41 -24.00 18.19
C MET A 486 4.72 -25.29 17.79
N ALA A 487 4.62 -26.24 18.71
CA ALA A 487 3.99 -27.52 18.46
C ALA A 487 2.89 -27.78 19.48
N LEU A 488 1.74 -28.20 18.99
CA LEU A 488 0.62 -28.71 19.78
C LEU A 488 0.44 -30.19 19.47
N GLY A 489 0.73 -31.04 20.46
CA GLY A 489 0.55 -32.48 20.38
C GLY A 489 -0.64 -32.97 21.21
N MET A 490 -1.48 -33.82 20.63
CA MET A 490 -2.45 -34.63 21.37
C MET A 490 -1.74 -35.90 21.86
N GLU A 491 -1.64 -36.08 23.18
CA GLU A 491 -0.74 -37.08 23.75
C GLU A 491 -1.15 -38.52 23.42
N GLY A 492 -0.13 -39.33 23.11
CA GLY A 492 -0.28 -40.78 22.94
C GLY A 492 -0.36 -41.56 24.27
N PRO A 493 -0.62 -42.88 24.22
CA PRO A 493 -0.73 -43.76 25.39
C PRO A 493 0.49 -43.73 26.32
N ASP A 494 1.67 -43.48 25.74
CA ASP A 494 2.96 -43.50 26.43
C ASP A 494 3.34 -42.16 27.09
N LYS A 495 2.43 -41.16 27.07
CA LYS A 495 2.56 -39.87 27.76
C LYS A 495 3.70 -38.98 27.22
N GLY A 496 3.37 -38.02 26.36
CA GLY A 496 4.31 -37.07 25.73
C GLY A 496 4.14 -37.05 24.21
N PHE A 497 5.19 -36.65 23.46
CA PHE A 497 5.19 -36.68 21.99
C PHE A 497 5.37 -38.10 21.40
N SER A 498 5.44 -39.17 22.21
CA SER A 498 5.47 -40.55 21.69
C SER A 498 4.07 -41.01 21.27
N GLN A 499 3.91 -41.50 20.04
CA GLN A 499 2.63 -41.88 19.43
C GLN A 499 1.59 -40.75 19.48
N ALA A 500 2.06 -39.52 19.28
CA ALA A 500 1.28 -38.31 19.34
C ALA A 500 0.99 -37.80 17.94
N ASP A 501 -0.16 -37.13 17.85
CA ASP A 501 -0.64 -36.38 16.70
C ASP A 501 -0.29 -34.92 16.97
N VAL A 502 0.49 -34.32 16.06
CA VAL A 502 1.29 -33.12 16.34
C VAL A 502 1.17 -32.12 15.22
N ILE A 503 0.65 -30.94 15.56
CA ILE A 503 0.59 -29.82 14.63
C ILE A 503 1.74 -28.88 14.94
N VAL A 504 2.58 -28.62 13.95
CA VAL A 504 3.77 -27.77 14.11
C VAL A 504 3.61 -26.51 13.26
N ALA A 505 3.64 -25.37 13.94
CA ALA A 505 3.92 -24.08 13.34
C ALA A 505 5.44 -23.84 13.40
N HIS A 506 6.10 -23.80 12.25
CA HIS A 506 7.54 -23.65 12.15
C HIS A 506 7.88 -22.38 11.38
N SER A 507 8.77 -21.56 11.93
CA SER A 507 9.32 -20.40 11.26
C SER A 507 10.85 -20.42 11.19
N ALA A 508 11.36 -20.32 9.98
CA ALA A 508 12.78 -20.26 9.68
C ALA A 508 13.00 -19.36 8.46
N ASN A 509 13.96 -18.43 8.54
CA ASN A 509 14.40 -17.60 7.41
C ASN A 509 13.24 -16.84 6.74
N GLY A 510 12.33 -16.28 7.54
CA GLY A 510 11.18 -15.53 7.05
C GLY A 510 10.05 -16.36 6.44
N GLN A 511 10.21 -17.69 6.34
CA GLN A 511 9.13 -18.61 6.00
C GLN A 511 8.46 -19.12 7.28
N CYS A 512 7.13 -19.13 7.30
CA CYS A 512 6.32 -19.60 8.42
C CYS A 512 5.29 -20.60 7.86
N THR A 513 5.24 -21.82 8.40
CA THR A 513 4.34 -22.86 7.91
C THR A 513 3.63 -23.54 9.08
N VAL A 514 2.39 -23.98 8.88
CA VAL A 514 1.68 -24.88 9.78
C VAL A 514 1.48 -26.19 9.04
N ARG A 515 1.85 -27.31 9.65
CA ARG A 515 1.67 -28.64 9.05
C ARG A 515 1.31 -29.67 10.10
N ASP A 516 0.63 -30.71 9.62
CA ASP A 516 0.30 -31.89 10.41
C ASP A 516 1.39 -32.96 10.37
N TYR A 517 1.67 -33.53 11.53
CA TYR A 517 2.71 -34.53 11.74
C TYR A 517 2.23 -35.62 12.69
N TRP A 518 2.77 -36.81 12.46
CA TRP A 518 2.72 -37.91 13.41
C TRP A 518 4.08 -38.16 14.04
N SER A 519 4.08 -38.38 15.35
CA SER A 519 5.29 -38.66 16.11
C SER A 519 5.29 -40.12 16.59
N GLN A 520 6.19 -40.94 16.07
CA GLN A 520 6.23 -42.37 16.42
C GLN A 520 6.96 -42.63 17.76
N ALA A 521 7.95 -41.80 18.07
CA ALA A 521 8.71 -41.76 19.33
C ALA A 521 8.95 -40.28 19.70
N SER A 522 9.42 -40.00 20.92
CA SER A 522 9.57 -38.59 21.39
C SER A 522 10.55 -37.72 20.59
N ASP A 523 11.33 -38.32 19.70
CA ASP A 523 12.37 -37.72 18.86
C ASP A 523 12.19 -38.01 17.35
N ASP A 524 11.06 -38.59 16.92
CA ASP A 524 10.80 -38.96 15.52
C ASP A 524 9.49 -38.35 15.03
N LEU A 525 9.59 -37.15 14.42
CA LEU A 525 8.48 -36.42 13.82
C LEU A 525 8.46 -36.61 12.30
N ARG A 526 7.35 -37.09 11.77
CA ARG A 526 7.18 -37.31 10.33
C ARG A 526 5.89 -36.69 9.85
N LEU A 527 5.93 -36.09 8.66
CA LEU A 527 4.72 -35.57 8.02
C LEU A 527 3.71 -36.70 7.90
N ASP A 528 2.46 -36.42 8.26
CA ASP A 528 1.44 -37.45 8.29
C ASP A 528 1.18 -38.07 6.90
N THR A 529 1.19 -37.21 5.87
CA THR A 529 1.15 -37.61 4.45
C THR A 529 2.27 -38.58 4.03
N PHE A 530 3.45 -38.50 4.67
CA PHE A 530 4.55 -39.42 4.38
C PHE A 530 4.32 -40.83 4.95
N LEU A 531 3.47 -40.96 5.98
CA LEU A 531 3.08 -42.22 6.59
C LEU A 531 1.77 -42.79 6.00
N GLY A 532 1.18 -42.09 5.03
CA GLY A 532 -0.06 -42.49 4.35
C GLY A 532 -1.34 -41.99 5.02
N GLY A 533 -1.22 -41.06 5.97
CA GLY A 533 -2.32 -40.27 6.50
C GLY A 533 -2.63 -39.03 5.65
N THR A 534 -3.44 -38.13 6.17
CA THR A 534 -4.07 -37.01 5.49
C THR A 534 -3.77 -35.74 6.26
N ASP A 535 -3.25 -34.71 5.57
CA ASP A 535 -3.10 -33.38 6.18
C ASP A 535 -4.50 -32.80 6.47
N ASP A 536 -4.95 -32.91 7.72
CA ASP A 536 -6.30 -32.56 8.17
C ASP A 536 -6.40 -31.12 8.72
N VAL A 537 -5.27 -30.39 8.70
CA VAL A 537 -5.16 -28.99 9.10
C VAL A 537 -5.77 -28.11 8.02
N MET A 538 -6.91 -27.51 8.35
CA MET A 538 -7.68 -26.61 7.49
C MET A 538 -7.42 -25.15 7.83
N ASP A 539 -7.54 -24.25 6.86
CA ASP A 539 -7.43 -22.80 7.06
C ASP A 539 -6.15 -22.39 7.84
N ALA A 540 -5.06 -23.10 7.58
CA ALA A 540 -3.79 -22.88 8.26
C ALA A 540 -3.13 -21.59 7.77
N SER A 541 -2.74 -20.71 8.70
CA SER A 541 -1.95 -19.51 8.45
C SER A 541 -0.83 -19.40 9.48
N CYS A 542 0.29 -18.81 9.10
CA CYS A 542 1.46 -18.61 9.96
C CYS A 542 2.09 -17.28 9.54
N ALA A 543 2.21 -16.34 10.48
CA ALA A 543 2.76 -15.02 10.25
C ALA A 543 3.81 -14.69 11.30
N VAL A 544 4.85 -13.97 10.88
CA VAL A 544 5.88 -13.42 11.75
C VAL A 544 5.85 -11.90 11.63
N SER A 545 5.61 -11.21 12.73
CA SER A 545 5.60 -9.74 12.77
C SER A 545 6.18 -9.26 14.09
N GLY A 546 7.19 -8.37 14.03
CA GLY A 546 7.83 -7.80 15.22
C GLY A 546 8.44 -8.83 16.18
N GLY A 547 9.01 -9.92 15.66
CA GLY A 547 9.55 -11.02 16.47
C GLY A 547 8.49 -11.94 17.10
N LYS A 548 7.21 -11.75 16.76
CA LYS A 548 6.09 -12.60 17.21
C LYS A 548 5.64 -13.53 16.09
N ILE A 549 5.63 -14.83 16.37
CA ILE A 549 5.07 -15.85 15.50
C ILE A 549 3.60 -16.04 15.90
N VAL A 550 2.68 -15.97 14.94
CA VAL A 550 1.25 -16.24 15.13
C VAL A 550 0.81 -17.26 14.08
N ALA A 551 0.30 -18.40 14.52
CA ALA A 551 -0.23 -19.42 13.65
C ALA A 551 -1.71 -19.70 13.97
N THR A 552 -2.56 -19.74 12.95
CA THR A 552 -3.97 -20.12 13.08
C THR A 552 -4.24 -21.37 12.26
N PHE A 553 -5.10 -22.27 12.73
CA PHE A 553 -5.55 -23.40 11.93
C PHE A 553 -6.84 -23.99 12.50
N LYS A 554 -7.58 -24.72 11.68
CA LYS A 554 -8.76 -25.49 12.06
C LYS A 554 -8.48 -26.97 11.95
N ARG A 555 -9.07 -27.73 12.87
CA ARG A 555 -8.98 -29.20 12.87
C ARG A 555 -10.29 -29.82 13.33
N ALA A 556 -10.61 -31.02 12.83
CA ALA A 556 -11.77 -31.77 13.28
C ALA A 556 -11.55 -32.33 14.70
N ALA A 557 -12.58 -32.30 15.54
CA ALA A 557 -12.51 -32.93 16.87
C ALA A 557 -12.51 -34.47 16.79
N ALA A 558 -13.07 -35.02 15.71
CA ALA A 558 -13.06 -36.44 15.43
C ALA A 558 -11.83 -36.79 14.57
N PRO A 559 -11.21 -37.98 14.79
CA PRO A 559 -10.12 -38.46 13.95
C PRO A 559 -10.55 -38.55 12.49
N VAL A 560 -9.78 -37.95 11.59
CA VAL A 560 -9.99 -38.03 10.13
C VAL A 560 -9.35 -39.30 9.60
N ASP A 561 -8.21 -39.73 10.17
CA ASP A 561 -7.54 -40.96 9.82
C ASP A 561 -6.83 -41.67 11.02
N PRO A 562 -6.15 -42.81 10.82
CA PRO A 562 -5.52 -43.58 11.90
C PRO A 562 -4.40 -42.88 12.67
N MET A 563 -3.82 -41.81 12.12
CA MET A 563 -2.78 -40.99 12.75
C MET A 563 -3.37 -39.79 13.51
N ASP A 564 -4.69 -39.63 13.52
CA ASP A 564 -5.36 -38.62 14.34
C ASP A 564 -5.74 -39.14 15.71
N ARG A 565 -5.50 -38.32 16.73
CA ARG A 565 -6.03 -38.54 18.08
C ARG A 565 -7.33 -37.74 18.26
N PRO A 566 -8.38 -38.35 18.85
CA PRO A 566 -9.64 -37.67 19.07
C PRO A 566 -9.50 -36.57 20.14
N VAL A 567 -10.20 -35.46 19.93
CA VAL A 567 -10.40 -34.45 20.97
C VAL A 567 -11.61 -34.84 21.82
N ALA A 568 -11.44 -34.91 23.14
CA ALA A 568 -12.48 -35.43 24.03
C ALA A 568 -13.70 -34.50 24.09
N SER A 569 -14.88 -34.98 23.63
CA SER A 569 -16.14 -34.26 23.77
C SER A 569 -16.65 -34.36 25.22
N GLY A 570 -16.54 -33.26 25.97
CA GLY A 570 -17.07 -33.15 27.34
C GLY A 570 -16.08 -33.47 28.47
N GLY A 571 -14.78 -33.30 28.26
CA GLY A 571 -13.74 -33.48 29.28
C GLY A 571 -12.45 -32.73 28.95
N PHE A 572 -11.39 -32.99 29.72
CA PHE A 572 -10.05 -32.51 29.39
C PHE A 572 -9.34 -33.51 28.46
N THR A 573 -8.70 -33.00 27.42
CA THR A 573 -7.78 -33.74 26.55
C THR A 573 -6.36 -33.51 27.07
N ASP A 574 -5.58 -34.58 27.22
CA ASP A 574 -4.17 -34.48 27.57
C ASP A 574 -3.39 -33.99 26.34
N SER A 575 -2.80 -32.80 26.47
CA SER A 575 -2.08 -32.14 25.39
C SER A 575 -0.67 -31.78 25.84
N VAL A 576 0.27 -31.93 24.92
CA VAL A 576 1.67 -31.56 25.10
C VAL A 576 1.98 -30.37 24.19
N LEU A 577 2.68 -29.40 24.74
CA LEU A 577 3.18 -28.24 24.01
C LEU A 577 4.70 -28.29 23.99
N ALA A 578 5.27 -27.92 22.85
CA ALA A 578 6.68 -27.62 22.72
C ALA A 578 6.86 -26.30 21.97
N TRP A 579 7.88 -25.55 22.35
CA TRP A 579 8.26 -24.35 21.64
C TRP A 579 9.76 -24.10 21.77
N GLY A 580 10.30 -23.44 20.76
CA GLY A 580 11.72 -23.18 20.64
C GLY A 580 12.00 -21.93 19.83
N SER A 581 13.09 -21.24 20.15
CA SER A 581 13.55 -20.05 19.41
C SER A 581 14.53 -20.40 18.30
N THR A 582 14.92 -21.67 18.17
CA THR A 582 15.71 -22.13 17.04
C THR A 582 14.80 -22.62 15.92
N PRO A 583 15.20 -22.44 14.65
CA PRO A 583 14.50 -23.00 13.52
C PRO A 583 14.64 -24.53 13.40
N VAL A 584 15.23 -25.22 14.39
CA VAL A 584 15.29 -26.68 14.43
C VAL A 584 14.23 -27.18 15.41
N VAL A 585 13.34 -28.04 14.94
CA VAL A 585 12.33 -28.67 15.79
C VAL A 585 13.01 -29.73 16.66
N ASP A 586 13.35 -29.38 17.90
CA ASP A 586 13.90 -30.30 18.91
C ASP A 586 12.96 -30.41 20.11
N PHE A 587 12.23 -31.52 20.18
CA PHE A 587 11.28 -31.80 21.27
C PHE A 587 11.93 -32.28 22.57
N VAL A 588 13.23 -32.57 22.55
CA VAL A 588 13.93 -33.24 23.67
C VAL A 588 14.63 -32.24 24.60
N ALA A 589 14.87 -30.98 24.19
CA ALA A 589 15.76 -30.10 24.94
C ALA A 589 15.36 -28.60 25.11
N GLU A 590 14.46 -28.00 24.32
CA GLU A 590 14.24 -26.55 24.41
C GLU A 590 13.24 -26.14 25.51
N LYS A 591 11.92 -26.28 25.32
CA LYS A 591 10.90 -26.03 26.36
C LYS A 591 9.63 -26.84 26.09
N THR A 592 9.23 -27.72 27.01
CA THR A 592 7.98 -28.51 26.91
C THR A 592 7.06 -28.27 28.11
N SER A 593 5.74 -28.39 27.90
CA SER A 593 4.75 -28.32 28.97
C SER A 593 3.57 -29.24 28.69
N ARG A 594 3.02 -29.84 29.74
CA ARG A 594 1.82 -30.69 29.65
C ARG A 594 0.64 -29.96 30.23
N LEU A 595 -0.50 -30.08 29.58
CA LEU A 595 -1.73 -29.48 30.05
C LEU A 595 -2.94 -30.34 29.73
N GLN A 596 -3.99 -30.08 30.49
CA GLN A 596 -5.29 -30.63 30.27
C GLN A 596 -6.17 -29.55 29.67
N ILE A 597 -6.57 -29.71 28.40
CA ILE A 597 -7.39 -28.74 27.67
C ILE A 597 -8.83 -29.22 27.60
N ASN A 598 -9.77 -28.45 28.14
CA ASN A 598 -11.19 -28.65 27.87
C ASN A 598 -11.60 -27.75 26.70
N TYR A 599 -11.65 -28.35 25.52
CA TYR A 599 -11.97 -27.65 24.28
C TYR A 599 -13.37 -27.03 24.27
N TYR A 600 -14.27 -27.59 25.07
CA TYR A 600 -15.68 -27.22 25.16
C TYR A 600 -16.01 -26.45 26.44
N ALA A 601 -15.02 -25.84 27.12
CA ALA A 601 -15.26 -24.95 28.25
C ALA A 601 -15.88 -23.61 27.78
N ALA A 602 -16.68 -22.94 28.62
CA ALA A 602 -17.20 -21.60 28.32
C ALA A 602 -16.09 -20.54 28.42
N VAL A 603 -16.18 -19.50 27.59
CA VAL A 603 -15.25 -18.36 27.61
C VAL A 603 -15.18 -17.78 29.03
N GLY A 604 -13.99 -17.86 29.66
CA GLY A 604 -13.74 -17.40 31.03
C GLY A 604 -13.54 -18.49 32.10
N ALA A 605 -13.70 -19.77 31.77
CA ALA A 605 -13.33 -20.87 32.68
C ALA A 605 -11.82 -21.16 32.59
N ALA A 606 -11.08 -20.89 33.66
CA ALA A 606 -9.65 -21.22 33.74
C ALA A 606 -9.46 -22.75 33.67
N PRO A 607 -8.56 -23.26 32.80
CA PRO A 607 -8.25 -24.68 32.76
C PRO A 607 -7.55 -25.11 34.05
N SER A 608 -7.87 -26.32 34.50
CA SER A 608 -7.24 -26.92 35.67
C SER A 608 -5.83 -27.38 35.31
N SER A 609 -4.84 -26.70 35.88
CA SER A 609 -3.42 -27.10 36.02
C SER A 609 -2.59 -27.28 34.72
N VAL A 610 -1.66 -26.35 34.50
CA VAL A 610 -0.49 -26.52 33.62
C VAL A 610 0.60 -27.24 34.43
N TYR A 611 1.07 -28.40 33.97
CA TYR A 611 2.20 -29.10 34.56
C TYR A 611 3.45 -28.79 33.73
N LYS A 612 4.33 -27.92 34.25
CA LYS A 612 5.65 -27.72 33.65
C LYS A 612 6.49 -28.97 33.94
N ILE A 613 6.95 -29.67 32.89
CA ILE A 613 7.96 -30.70 33.06
C ILE A 613 9.29 -29.99 33.22
N SER A 614 9.90 -30.09 34.41
CA SER A 614 11.34 -29.83 34.53
C SER A 614 12.07 -31.07 34.02
N PRO A 615 13.18 -30.93 33.26
CA PRO A 615 13.87 -32.08 32.67
C PRO A 615 14.29 -33.06 33.76
N SER A 616 13.59 -34.20 33.84
CA SER A 616 13.99 -35.32 34.67
C SER A 616 14.88 -36.24 33.83
N LEU A 617 16.18 -36.21 34.11
CA LEU A 617 17.15 -37.20 33.62
C LEU A 617 16.67 -38.62 33.99
N PRO A 618 16.84 -39.64 33.13
CA PRO A 618 16.53 -41.01 33.50
C PRO A 618 17.55 -41.54 34.52
N GLY A 619 17.09 -41.74 35.76
CA GLY A 619 17.43 -42.89 36.62
C GLY A 619 18.69 -42.83 37.49
N GLY A 620 18.50 -42.79 38.81
CA GLY A 620 19.49 -43.22 39.81
C GLY A 620 19.04 -42.88 41.24
N ALA A 621 18.80 -43.91 42.05
CA ALA A 621 18.09 -43.87 43.32
C ALA A 621 18.90 -43.38 44.55
N GLU A 622 18.13 -43.13 45.62
CA GLU A 622 18.44 -43.18 47.07
C GLU A 622 18.88 -41.91 47.83
N GLU A 623 17.90 -41.43 48.63
CA GLU A 623 17.93 -41.07 50.06
C GLU A 623 19.00 -40.09 50.64
N THR A 624 18.47 -38.93 51.05
CA THR A 624 18.77 -38.02 52.20
C THR A 624 19.63 -38.51 53.39
N PRO A 625 20.05 -37.63 54.35
CA PRO A 625 20.14 -36.15 54.38
C PRO A 625 21.40 -35.54 55.10
N ALA A 626 21.42 -34.20 55.12
CA ALA A 626 21.91 -33.30 56.18
C ALA A 626 23.34 -32.69 56.08
N ALA A 627 23.34 -31.35 56.17
CA ALA A 627 24.44 -30.42 56.44
C ALA A 627 25.17 -30.73 57.78
N PRO A 628 26.30 -30.09 58.18
CA PRO A 628 26.72 -28.73 57.80
C PRO A 628 28.25 -28.43 57.73
N ASP A 629 28.53 -27.13 57.59
CA ASP A 629 29.71 -26.36 58.02
C ASP A 629 30.79 -25.95 57.01
N ALA A 630 31.01 -24.63 57.00
CA ALA A 630 32.14 -23.88 56.45
C ALA A 630 33.44 -24.20 57.26
N PRO A 631 34.66 -23.80 56.84
CA PRO A 631 35.05 -22.38 56.80
C PRO A 631 36.05 -21.99 55.69
N ALA A 632 36.48 -20.74 55.79
CA ALA A 632 37.29 -19.87 54.93
C ALA A 632 38.79 -20.22 54.78
N GLU A 633 39.48 -19.29 54.08
CA GLU A 633 40.93 -19.03 53.92
C GLU A 633 41.50 -19.38 52.53
N THR A 634 42.42 -18.66 51.88
CA THR A 634 43.11 -17.35 51.97
C THR A 634 43.99 -17.20 50.71
N ASP A 635 44.38 -15.97 50.38
CA ASP A 635 45.66 -15.51 49.80
C ASP A 635 46.28 -16.10 48.51
N ALA A 636 46.25 -15.27 47.45
CA ALA A 636 47.39 -14.57 46.80
C ALA A 636 48.63 -15.34 46.21
N PRO A 637 49.34 -14.72 45.22
CA PRO A 637 50.04 -15.34 44.07
C PRO A 637 51.56 -15.53 44.32
N PRO A 638 52.43 -15.92 43.34
CA PRO A 638 53.05 -14.91 42.43
C PRO A 638 53.68 -15.43 41.08
N ALA A 639 54.19 -14.44 40.31
CA ALA A 639 55.47 -14.40 39.55
C ALA A 639 55.67 -15.33 38.33
N ASP A 640 55.88 -14.82 37.11
CA ASP A 640 57.00 -14.02 36.52
C ASP A 640 58.06 -14.90 35.83
N GLY A 641 58.48 -14.45 34.63
CA GLY A 641 59.72 -14.81 33.94
C GLY A 641 59.54 -15.79 32.77
N GLU A 642 60.14 -15.64 31.60
CA GLU A 642 61.23 -14.76 31.15
C GLU A 642 61.23 -14.74 29.60
N GLU A 643 61.77 -13.64 29.07
CA GLU A 643 62.06 -13.38 27.66
C GLU A 643 63.07 -14.35 27.05
N ALA A 644 62.95 -14.56 25.74
CA ALA A 644 64.11 -14.72 24.86
C ALA A 644 63.78 -14.11 23.48
N ALA A 645 64.39 -12.97 23.20
CA ALA A 645 64.48 -12.35 21.89
C ALA A 645 65.45 -13.14 21.01
N ASP A 646 65.19 -13.16 19.69
CA ASP A 646 66.21 -13.07 18.63
C ASP A 646 65.56 -13.01 17.25
N GLY A 647 65.94 -12.00 16.46
CA GLY A 647 65.93 -12.08 15.00
C GLY A 647 64.89 -11.23 14.28
N GLU A 648 65.26 -9.97 14.02
CA GLU A 648 64.64 -9.10 13.01
C GLU A 648 64.60 -9.81 11.65
N ASP A 649 63.41 -10.10 11.17
CA ASP A 649 63.07 -10.18 9.75
C ASP A 649 62.06 -9.04 9.53
N GLU A 650 62.33 -8.15 8.59
CA GLU A 650 61.40 -7.10 8.17
C GLU A 650 60.21 -7.78 7.47
N GLY A 651 59.31 -8.34 8.26
CA GLY A 651 57.97 -8.70 7.84
C GLY A 651 57.07 -7.51 8.11
N GLU A 652 56.60 -6.85 7.05
CA GLU A 652 55.38 -6.05 7.08
C GLU A 652 54.37 -6.78 7.97
N GLU A 653 53.93 -6.17 9.07
CA GLU A 653 52.68 -6.56 9.72
C GLU A 653 51.58 -6.30 8.69
N GLY A 654 51.39 -7.27 7.79
CA GLY A 654 50.18 -7.43 7.02
C GLY A 654 49.08 -7.63 8.04
N GLY A 655 48.45 -6.54 8.46
CA GLY A 655 47.21 -6.57 9.20
C GLY A 655 46.31 -7.54 8.45
N SER A 656 45.93 -8.64 9.11
CA SER A 656 45.06 -9.64 8.51
C SER A 656 43.80 -8.92 8.07
N ALA A 657 43.62 -8.78 6.77
CA ALA A 657 42.49 -8.05 6.22
C ALA A 657 41.20 -8.72 6.70
N ILE A 658 40.27 -7.91 7.21
CA ILE A 658 38.97 -8.44 7.64
C ILE A 658 38.14 -8.57 6.37
N THR A 659 37.89 -9.81 5.97
CA THR A 659 37.13 -10.12 4.76
C THR A 659 35.75 -10.67 5.10
N GLY A 660 34.79 -10.40 4.21
CA GLY A 660 33.45 -10.96 4.29
C GLY A 660 32.80 -11.04 2.93
N GLU A 661 31.77 -11.87 2.82
CA GLU A 661 30.99 -12.08 1.61
C GLU A 661 29.52 -12.29 1.98
N ALA A 662 28.63 -11.73 1.17
CA ALA A 662 27.18 -11.90 1.28
C ALA A 662 26.57 -12.07 -0.12
N THR A 663 25.79 -13.13 -0.30
CA THR A 663 24.94 -13.30 -1.49
C THR A 663 23.65 -12.55 -1.26
N LEU A 664 23.47 -11.45 -1.99
CA LEU A 664 22.33 -10.54 -1.84
C LEU A 664 21.12 -10.97 -2.69
N ASN A 665 21.34 -11.83 -3.69
CA ASN A 665 20.28 -12.49 -4.46
C ASN A 665 20.77 -13.86 -5.00
N GLU A 666 20.22 -14.96 -4.49
CA GLU A 666 20.65 -16.32 -4.86
C GLU A 666 20.24 -16.75 -6.28
N ASP A 667 19.17 -16.16 -6.84
CA ASP A 667 18.63 -16.54 -8.15
C ASP A 667 19.36 -15.85 -9.33
N GLN A 668 19.98 -14.69 -9.10
CA GLN A 668 20.59 -13.85 -10.13
C GLN A 668 22.10 -13.56 -9.90
N GLY A 669 22.70 -14.18 -8.88
CA GLY A 669 24.16 -14.16 -8.67
C GLY A 669 24.74 -12.83 -8.20
N PHE A 670 23.95 -11.96 -7.56
CA PHE A 670 24.47 -10.70 -7.01
C PHE A 670 25.20 -10.93 -5.69
N VAL A 671 26.53 -10.77 -5.71
CA VAL A 671 27.43 -11.03 -4.59
C VAL A 671 28.15 -9.74 -4.20
N LEU A 672 28.15 -9.47 -2.89
CA LEU A 672 28.91 -8.40 -2.27
C LEU A 672 30.02 -9.03 -1.43
N SER A 673 31.27 -8.69 -1.71
CA SER A 673 32.41 -9.01 -0.84
C SER A 673 33.13 -7.74 -0.42
N TRP A 674 33.80 -7.78 0.72
CA TRP A 674 34.58 -6.65 1.23
C TRP A 674 35.88 -7.10 1.87
N GLU A 675 36.85 -6.20 1.85
CA GLU A 675 38.14 -6.34 2.49
C GLU A 675 38.49 -5.03 3.20
N LEU A 676 38.59 -5.08 4.53
CA LEU A 676 39.01 -3.95 5.36
C LEU A 676 40.51 -4.03 5.64
N MET A 677 41.24 -2.99 5.27
CA MET A 677 42.66 -2.81 5.58
C MET A 677 42.89 -1.44 6.21
N GLY A 678 43.15 -1.41 7.53
CA GLY A 678 43.35 -0.16 8.25
C GLY A 678 42.07 0.69 8.30
N GLU A 679 42.12 1.90 7.74
CA GLU A 679 41.01 2.87 7.69
C GLU A 679 40.34 2.93 6.30
N GLU A 680 40.69 2.02 5.39
CA GLU A 680 40.07 1.89 4.07
C GLU A 680 39.36 0.55 3.93
N ILE A 681 38.20 0.59 3.29
CA ILE A 681 37.42 -0.60 2.93
C ILE A 681 37.30 -0.70 1.42
N THR A 682 37.55 -1.89 0.90
CA THR A 682 37.37 -2.22 -0.51
C THR A 682 36.15 -3.11 -0.66
N PHE A 683 35.17 -2.68 -1.45
CA PHE A 683 34.02 -3.48 -1.82
C PHE A 683 34.20 -4.06 -3.21
N THR A 684 33.71 -5.28 -3.40
CA THR A 684 33.62 -5.94 -4.70
C THR A 684 32.19 -6.42 -4.92
N LEU A 685 31.59 -5.94 -6.01
CA LEU A 685 30.26 -6.29 -6.48
C LEU A 685 30.37 -7.20 -7.71
N GLU A 686 29.64 -8.30 -7.71
CA GLU A 686 29.63 -9.29 -8.78
C GLU A 686 28.19 -9.64 -9.15
N MET A 687 27.85 -9.63 -10.44
CA MET A 687 26.56 -10.10 -10.95
C MET A 687 26.66 -10.69 -12.35
N ASP A 688 25.70 -11.55 -12.68
CA ASP A 688 25.44 -11.93 -14.08
C ASP A 688 24.73 -10.77 -14.80
N GLY A 689 25.17 -10.42 -16.01
CA GLY A 689 24.62 -9.33 -16.82
C GLY A 689 25.60 -8.18 -17.08
N GLU A 690 25.14 -7.20 -17.85
CA GLU A 690 25.92 -6.04 -18.32
C GLU A 690 25.13 -4.72 -18.17
N GLY A 691 24.28 -4.61 -17.14
CA GLY A 691 23.49 -3.41 -16.83
C GLY A 691 24.11 -2.55 -15.74
N PHE A 692 23.53 -2.51 -14.55
CA PHE A 692 24.12 -1.80 -13.40
C PHE A 692 23.99 -2.58 -12.10
N MET A 693 24.88 -2.28 -11.16
CA MET A 693 24.79 -2.72 -9.77
C MET A 693 25.32 -1.63 -8.84
N GLY A 694 24.74 -1.51 -7.66
CA GLY A 694 25.22 -0.56 -6.67
C GLY A 694 24.86 -0.97 -5.26
N ILE A 695 25.61 -0.40 -4.33
CA ILE A 695 25.34 -0.47 -2.90
C ILE A 695 25.35 0.94 -2.32
N GLY A 696 24.65 1.16 -1.22
CA GLY A 696 24.68 2.43 -0.53
C GLY A 696 24.54 2.30 0.98
N VAL A 697 25.09 3.28 1.69
CA VAL A 697 24.86 3.49 3.11
C VAL A 697 23.57 4.30 3.26
N PRO A 698 22.48 3.72 3.81
CA PRO A 698 21.18 4.36 3.77
C PRO A 698 21.05 5.53 4.76
N GLY A 699 20.01 6.33 4.51
CA GLY A 699 19.55 7.37 5.42
C GLY A 699 19.02 6.85 6.76
N ALA A 700 18.57 7.77 7.61
CA ALA A 700 18.00 7.42 8.92
C ALA A 700 16.74 6.55 8.81
N ASP A 701 16.04 6.63 7.68
CA ASP A 701 14.86 5.83 7.34
C ASP A 701 15.20 4.43 6.82
N LYS A 702 16.50 4.07 6.74
CA LYS A 702 17.03 2.82 6.20
C LYS A 702 16.62 2.52 4.76
N ASN A 703 16.30 3.55 3.98
CA ASN A 703 15.98 3.46 2.56
C ASN A 703 16.92 4.35 1.74
N MET A 704 16.64 4.48 0.44
CA MET A 704 17.45 5.24 -0.53
C MET A 704 17.40 6.78 -0.33
N HIS A 705 16.46 7.30 0.44
CA HIS A 705 16.38 8.73 0.73
C HIS A 705 17.50 9.14 1.70
N GLN A 706 18.27 10.16 1.31
CA GLN A 706 19.51 10.61 1.94
C GLN A 706 20.58 9.53 2.03
N ALA A 707 20.72 8.70 0.99
CA ALA A 707 21.70 7.62 0.94
C ALA A 707 22.95 8.03 0.14
N ASP A 708 24.10 7.60 0.65
CA ASP A 708 25.42 7.61 0.01
C ASP A 708 25.54 6.32 -0.80
N ILE A 709 25.72 6.41 -2.12
CA ILE A 709 25.55 5.30 -3.06
C ILE A 709 26.73 5.21 -4.01
N ILE A 710 27.33 4.02 -4.11
CA ILE A 710 28.31 3.72 -5.16
C ILE A 710 27.65 2.85 -6.23
N LEU A 711 27.74 3.28 -7.48
CA LEU A 711 27.14 2.59 -8.64
C LEU A 711 28.19 2.20 -9.66
N ALA A 712 28.15 0.96 -10.09
CA ALA A 712 28.83 0.46 -11.27
C ALA A 712 27.83 0.32 -12.43
N VAL A 713 28.10 0.99 -13.55
CA VAL A 713 27.22 1.02 -14.72
C VAL A 713 27.98 0.56 -15.95
N ALA A 714 27.45 -0.46 -16.62
CA ALA A 714 27.91 -0.93 -17.92
C ALA A 714 27.05 -0.32 -19.04
N ASP A 715 27.72 0.32 -20.01
CA ASP A 715 27.10 0.80 -21.23
C ASP A 715 28.05 0.66 -22.42
N GLY A 716 27.54 0.12 -23.53
CA GLY A 716 28.29 0.01 -24.79
C GLY A 716 29.60 -0.81 -24.73
N GLY A 717 29.78 -1.68 -23.73
CA GLY A 717 31.01 -2.46 -23.50
C GLY A 717 32.08 -1.76 -22.68
N SER A 718 31.81 -0.55 -22.17
CA SER A 718 32.55 0.10 -21.09
C SER A 718 31.81 -0.10 -19.76
N CYS A 719 32.56 -0.16 -18.65
CA CYS A 719 32.01 -0.12 -17.31
C CYS A 719 32.69 0.98 -16.50
N GLU A 720 31.90 1.78 -15.79
CA GLU A 720 32.38 2.84 -14.91
C GLU A 720 31.78 2.68 -13.52
N VAL A 721 32.58 3.00 -12.50
CA VAL A 721 32.14 3.08 -11.10
C VAL A 721 32.15 4.55 -10.72
N GLY A 722 31.10 5.02 -10.04
CA GLY A 722 31.03 6.39 -9.57
C GLY A 722 30.39 6.51 -8.19
N ASP A 723 30.65 7.65 -7.57
CA ASP A 723 30.10 8.09 -6.28
C ASP A 723 28.85 8.95 -6.49
N TYR A 724 27.79 8.63 -5.76
CA TYR A 724 26.46 9.22 -5.95
C TYR A 724 25.79 9.52 -4.62
N TRP A 725 24.99 10.58 -4.63
CA TRP A 725 24.12 10.96 -3.53
C TRP A 725 22.65 10.90 -3.94
N SER A 726 21.83 10.43 -3.02
CA SER A 726 20.38 10.35 -3.20
C SER A 726 19.64 11.21 -2.19
N GLU A 727 19.07 12.33 -2.63
CA GLU A 727 18.18 13.16 -1.78
C GLU A 727 16.74 12.62 -1.69
N THR A 728 16.33 11.68 -2.55
CA THR A 728 14.95 11.18 -2.63
C THR A 728 14.90 9.67 -2.84
N PHE A 729 13.75 9.11 -3.22
CA PHE A 729 13.64 7.72 -3.69
C PHE A 729 13.78 7.60 -5.22
N ALA A 730 14.15 8.69 -5.91
CA ALA A 730 14.38 8.73 -7.35
C ALA A 730 15.82 8.31 -7.72
N GLN A 731 16.16 8.32 -9.01
CA GLN A 731 17.52 8.02 -9.48
C GLN A 731 18.55 8.94 -8.78
N PRO A 732 19.68 8.40 -8.28
CA PRO A 732 20.66 9.18 -7.53
C PRO A 732 21.52 10.01 -8.49
N SER A 733 22.08 11.11 -7.98
CA SER A 733 22.91 12.05 -8.74
C SER A 733 24.38 11.84 -8.42
N LEU A 734 25.29 12.10 -9.37
CA LEU A 734 26.73 12.06 -9.09
C LEU A 734 27.06 13.04 -7.96
N ASP A 735 27.96 12.66 -7.07
CA ASP A 735 28.14 13.45 -5.85
C ASP A 735 28.68 14.87 -6.14
N GLY A 736 29.60 14.98 -7.09
CA GLY A 736 30.08 16.26 -7.60
C GLY A 736 29.00 17.17 -8.21
N ASP A 737 27.88 16.61 -8.70
CA ASP A 737 26.76 17.40 -9.26
C ASP A 737 25.86 18.00 -8.17
N VAL A 738 25.86 17.42 -6.96
CA VAL A 738 25.15 17.96 -5.78
C VAL A 738 26.06 18.78 -4.85
N GLY A 739 27.36 18.88 -5.20
CA GLY A 739 28.33 19.71 -4.50
C GLY A 739 29.23 18.96 -3.52
N GLY A 740 29.20 17.63 -3.52
CA GLY A 740 30.12 16.77 -2.78
C GLY A 740 31.43 16.46 -3.51
N GLU A 741 32.34 15.76 -2.84
CA GLU A 741 33.64 15.28 -3.33
C GLU A 741 33.58 13.77 -3.60
N ASP A 742 34.30 13.30 -4.63
CA ASP A 742 34.39 11.87 -4.93
C ASP A 742 35.21 11.15 -3.85
N SER A 743 34.56 10.29 -3.07
CA SER A 743 35.15 9.57 -1.93
C SER A 743 35.94 8.32 -2.31
N LEU A 744 35.93 7.95 -3.61
CA LEU A 744 36.57 6.73 -4.10
C LEU A 744 38.07 6.92 -4.33
N THR A 745 38.90 6.17 -3.61
CA THR A 745 40.37 6.22 -3.73
C THR A 745 40.92 5.26 -4.78
N ALA A 746 40.17 4.22 -5.13
CA ALA A 746 40.46 3.32 -6.23
C ALA A 746 39.18 2.72 -6.80
N THR A 747 39.13 2.52 -8.12
CA THR A 747 38.00 1.88 -8.81
C THR A 747 38.51 0.95 -9.91
N ALA A 748 37.85 -0.19 -10.09
CA ALA A 748 38.02 -1.07 -11.23
C ALA A 748 36.65 -1.64 -11.62
N CYS A 749 36.39 -1.78 -12.91
CA CYS A 749 35.23 -2.54 -13.37
C CYS A 749 35.53 -3.31 -14.65
N GLU A 750 35.16 -4.58 -14.66
CA GLU A 750 35.43 -5.51 -15.74
C GLU A 750 34.13 -6.25 -16.14
N ILE A 751 33.97 -6.46 -17.44
CA ILE A 751 32.89 -7.26 -18.01
C ILE A 751 33.54 -8.41 -18.78
N ALA A 752 33.29 -9.65 -18.36
CA ALA A 752 33.85 -10.83 -18.99
C ALA A 752 32.80 -11.95 -19.08
N GLY A 753 32.52 -12.42 -20.31
CA GLY A 753 31.64 -13.57 -20.52
C GLY A 753 30.18 -13.38 -20.10
N GLY A 754 29.70 -12.13 -20.05
CA GLY A 754 28.35 -11.79 -19.57
C GLY A 754 28.24 -11.67 -18.05
N HIS A 755 29.37 -11.56 -17.35
CA HIS A 755 29.45 -11.30 -15.92
C HIS A 755 30.17 -9.97 -15.69
N MET A 756 29.60 -9.13 -14.84
CA MET A 756 30.15 -7.83 -14.46
C MET A 756 30.75 -7.92 -13.06
N LYS A 757 31.96 -7.39 -12.87
CA LYS A 757 32.65 -7.28 -11.58
C LYS A 757 33.15 -5.86 -11.39
N ALA A 758 32.73 -5.21 -10.32
CA ALA A 758 33.17 -3.87 -9.95
C ALA A 758 33.82 -3.89 -8.57
N THR A 759 34.97 -3.24 -8.43
CA THR A 759 35.69 -3.09 -7.18
C THR A 759 35.94 -1.61 -6.92
N PHE A 760 35.71 -1.14 -5.70
CA PHE A 760 36.00 0.23 -5.31
C PHE A 760 36.46 0.32 -3.86
N THR A 761 37.32 1.30 -3.57
CA THR A 761 37.90 1.55 -2.26
C THR A 761 37.55 2.95 -1.80
N ARG A 762 37.18 3.09 -0.52
CA ARG A 762 36.98 4.39 0.13
C ARG A 762 37.42 4.36 1.59
N SER A 763 37.56 5.53 2.20
CA SER A 763 37.81 5.64 3.64
C SER A 763 36.57 5.25 4.45
N LEU A 764 36.78 4.80 5.69
CA LEU A 764 35.69 4.56 6.65
C LEU A 764 34.98 5.85 7.08
N LEU A 765 35.65 7.00 7.01
CA LEU A 765 35.06 8.29 7.34
C LEU A 765 34.64 8.99 6.06
N GLY A 766 33.46 9.60 6.10
CA GLY A 766 32.96 10.39 5.00
C GLY A 766 33.82 11.65 4.79
N THR A 767 33.96 12.07 3.54
CA THR A 767 34.77 13.26 3.21
C THR A 767 33.97 14.56 3.33
N ASP A 768 32.65 14.49 3.20
CA ASP A 768 31.70 15.61 3.34
C ASP A 768 30.30 15.18 3.83
N ASP A 769 29.26 15.99 3.58
CA ASP A 769 27.89 15.77 4.04
C ASP A 769 27.10 14.75 3.18
N SER A 770 27.55 14.45 1.96
CA SER A 770 26.99 13.42 1.07
C SER A 770 27.67 12.07 1.25
N ASP A 771 28.85 12.07 1.87
CA ASP A 771 29.53 10.87 2.32
C ASP A 771 29.16 10.44 3.74
N ARG A 772 28.63 9.23 3.90
CA ARG A 772 28.31 8.66 5.21
C ARG A 772 29.46 7.82 5.76
N ASP A 773 29.80 8.06 7.02
CA ASP A 773 30.71 7.20 7.77
C ASP A 773 30.26 5.73 7.75
N ILE A 774 31.21 4.82 7.53
CA ILE A 774 31.03 3.38 7.70
C ILE A 774 31.36 3.03 9.16
N PRO A 775 30.36 2.64 9.98
CA PRO A 775 30.59 2.36 11.38
C PRO A 775 31.53 1.18 11.59
N SER A 776 32.35 1.22 12.65
CA SER A 776 33.25 0.12 13.05
C SER A 776 32.52 -1.14 13.57
N GLN A 777 31.19 -1.17 13.49
CA GLN A 777 30.29 -2.24 13.94
C GLN A 777 29.34 -2.57 12.78
N GLY A 778 28.70 -3.74 12.76
CA GLY A 778 27.83 -4.14 11.64
C GLY A 778 26.78 -3.06 11.29
N PHE A 779 26.70 -2.69 10.02
CA PHE A 779 25.82 -1.64 9.50
C PHE A 779 24.94 -2.16 8.36
N SER A 780 23.86 -1.42 8.06
CA SER A 780 22.95 -1.77 6.97
C SER A 780 23.44 -1.16 5.67
N VAL A 781 23.35 -1.92 4.58
CA VAL A 781 23.50 -1.42 3.21
C VAL A 781 22.18 -1.58 2.47
N ILE A 782 21.89 -0.66 1.57
CA ILE A 782 20.90 -0.84 0.51
C ILE A 782 21.63 -1.28 -0.75
N TYR A 783 20.96 -2.00 -1.65
CA TYR A 783 21.53 -2.38 -2.92
C TYR A 783 20.48 -2.32 -4.03
N ALA A 784 20.94 -2.27 -5.27
CA ALA A 784 20.06 -2.39 -6.43
C ALA A 784 20.87 -2.89 -7.62
N PHE A 785 20.22 -3.64 -8.50
CA PHE A 785 20.88 -4.13 -9.71
C PHE A 785 19.90 -4.32 -10.87
N HIS A 786 20.46 -4.38 -12.08
CA HIS A 786 19.73 -4.69 -13.30
C HIS A 786 20.66 -5.34 -14.32
N GLU A 787 20.30 -6.53 -14.81
CA GLU A 787 21.20 -7.35 -15.65
C GLU A 787 21.28 -6.88 -17.11
N ALA A 788 20.25 -6.17 -17.60
CA ALA A 788 20.17 -5.77 -19.00
C ALA A 788 20.96 -4.48 -19.27
N ALA A 789 21.77 -4.52 -20.32
CA ALA A 789 22.55 -3.37 -20.81
C ALA A 789 21.67 -2.17 -21.19
N GLY A 790 22.26 -0.98 -21.10
CA GLY A 790 21.62 0.28 -21.49
C GLY A 790 21.55 1.33 -20.37
N GLY A 791 22.56 1.38 -19.50
CA GLY A 791 22.69 2.38 -18.43
C GLY A 791 21.77 2.15 -17.22
N LEU A 792 21.65 3.18 -16.37
CA LEU A 792 20.80 3.19 -15.17
C LEU A 792 19.30 3.10 -15.54
N GLN A 793 18.66 2.02 -15.13
CA GLN A 793 17.25 1.71 -15.40
C GLN A 793 16.49 1.50 -14.08
N TYR A 794 15.16 1.54 -14.12
CA TYR A 794 14.36 1.23 -12.93
C TYR A 794 14.54 -0.25 -12.56
N HIS A 795 15.10 -0.52 -11.38
CA HIS A 795 15.41 -1.88 -10.91
C HIS A 795 14.17 -2.70 -10.53
N GLY A 796 12.99 -2.09 -10.36
CA GLY A 796 11.79 -2.79 -9.91
C GLY A 796 12.00 -3.43 -8.53
N THR A 797 11.73 -4.73 -8.41
CA THR A 797 11.94 -5.51 -7.17
C THR A 797 13.39 -5.96 -6.96
N ARG A 798 14.34 -5.60 -7.85
CA ARG A 798 15.76 -6.00 -7.75
C ARG A 798 16.55 -5.04 -6.86
N ARG A 799 16.25 -5.03 -5.56
CA ARG A 799 16.84 -4.14 -4.55
C ARG A 799 16.76 -4.73 -3.15
#